data_AF-A0A8T2QHE0-F1
#
_entry.id   AF-A0A8T2QHE0-F1
#
_cell.length_a   1.000
_cell.length_b   1.000
_cell.length_c   1.000
_cell.angle_alpha   90.00
_cell.angle_beta   90.00
_cell.angle_gamma   90.00
#
_symmetry.space_group_name_H-M   'P 1'
#
loop_
_entity.id
_entity.type
_entity.pdbx_description
1 polymer ?
#
loop_
_entity_poly.entity_id
_entity_poly.type
_entity_poly.pdbx_seq_one_letter_code
_entity_poly.pdbx_strand_id
1 'polypeptide(L)'
;MSTSTHSYSIGLRAVLIFNAMAALFSHTLANDPVLFNVPDIKGSSAVYPEKKPATMLTTSETINEDPLQLLRPGKGHDRLELNEIALEKLSFIDTPVAIVGIVGPYHCGKSFLLNVLLNSTHGFSVGVKPDPETRGMWIRILSKERVKGKDGSQVILLDTEGFYGDMATRLYDARIFAIATLLSSHLVYNTLRTLGDTQSVTALADLAKQAQVFNLQNWLHSGEMTSDQDNLSTNLDPSLLLKTLDFPPLTWVVQGFDMDLDSSHTPMDYLRRYLSAFAHTGDRTLDTLFSAGIFCYSLRTPTDMNMLREQYGSKILAADEELYPKLHPGYISDLNKLRLGIFENLTSKGGGKLTGKAIAAMLPLLVHYVNEDFPLQADRKLKDVLMDLVVEGAFAGGVEYFKKCIHEVSMIDSVVTSQREKRTLADGSELASMSQLAASALTSEELEAVMNAAESRAIAYCKQRCVGVPVQLVTMSCEVQLGTKINNLKPLYREENEHKIREVLTRLGEGLRNTASKKVQELQLPMADSSLQQICSNIIHNALHGYEALVGPHKGSHLYHEACKKMQDEIQVKCDKVARINMDKISAIFSAVKTLFRNEYEHRFLAHSLANNVQIRDHLPSTVEESLKTKDGKPFAPKQVEEIHLQCAKLAGAAYEKSVKDALPWMESGNELNDFNHYQCLQWLKQRYAEIQTYNNMLIQTYCEKCITSLVLQYKADMSNITPFPDNDETISEKAQEIGKHVLQDYITMTMDYASLMFVEEKRKELIRTIADYLAHILKKNTALMAAFCYDPLMDAYKELQMQDCDRTFHNMWVSGNFWSHRCLWPGPRYMFGFRYAAYKAARKHLDLAQLEANKGTKPSGSTHDIAKVVILSPSTRDNVIQAWIEHDLAPYANVVVINFSILSACIVVIVSLIFWILRKVRYTFRRHPKVKAEDGNVWPPSYSNYMGQKAEYYSSNLYRRH
;
A
#
# COMPACT_ATOMS: atom_id res chain seq x y z
N MET A 1 44.86 -18.69 -34.42
CA MET A 1 44.28 -20.00 -34.79
C MET A 1 43.18 -20.29 -33.77
N SER A 2 41.94 -20.62 -34.14
CA SER A 2 41.36 -20.85 -35.48
C SER A 2 40.00 -20.15 -35.62
N THR A 3 39.79 -19.51 -36.78
CA THR A 3 38.53 -19.44 -37.58
C THR A 3 37.15 -19.26 -36.91
N SER A 4 36.23 -18.42 -37.41
CA SER A 4 36.26 -17.38 -38.46
C SER A 4 34.84 -16.78 -38.62
N THR A 5 34.72 -15.55 -39.15
CA THR A 5 33.69 -15.02 -40.10
C THR A 5 32.24 -15.57 -40.08
N HIS A 6 31.18 -14.77 -40.25
CA HIS A 6 31.07 -13.35 -40.66
C HIS A 6 29.68 -12.77 -40.32
N SER A 7 29.56 -11.45 -40.44
CA SER A 7 28.43 -10.67 -40.98
C SER A 7 27.34 -11.48 -41.73
N TYR A 8 26.05 -11.11 -41.68
CA TYR A 8 25.55 -9.87 -42.29
C TYR A 8 24.21 -9.37 -41.72
N SER A 9 23.83 -8.15 -42.12
CA SER A 9 22.67 -7.39 -41.67
C SER A 9 21.65 -7.11 -42.80
N ILE A 10 20.44 -6.68 -42.41
CA ILE A 10 19.39 -6.05 -43.24
C ILE A 10 18.56 -7.02 -44.10
N GLY A 11 17.25 -6.98 -43.90
CA GLY A 11 16.22 -7.62 -44.73
C GLY A 11 14.85 -7.06 -44.34
N LEU A 12 14.32 -6.10 -45.09
CA LEU A 12 13.17 -5.28 -44.69
C LEU A 12 11.96 -5.54 -45.60
N ARG A 13 10.76 -5.65 -45.00
CA ARG A 13 9.43 -5.77 -45.65
C ARG A 13 9.18 -7.17 -46.30
N ALA A 14 7.94 -7.64 -46.53
CA ALA A 14 6.63 -6.99 -46.42
C ALA A 14 5.45 -7.99 -46.25
N VAL A 15 4.29 -7.47 -45.82
CA VAL A 15 2.92 -7.81 -46.30
C VAL A 15 2.24 -9.14 -45.89
N LEU A 16 1.19 -8.99 -45.04
CA LEU A 16 -0.21 -9.50 -45.11
C LEU A 16 -0.50 -11.01 -45.41
N ILE A 17 -1.56 -11.67 -44.91
CA ILE A 17 -2.66 -11.41 -43.94
C ILE A 17 -3.23 -12.80 -43.53
N PHE A 18 -3.63 -13.02 -42.27
CA PHE A 18 -4.95 -13.59 -41.92
C PHE A 18 -5.24 -13.53 -40.40
N ASN A 19 -6.53 -13.38 -40.09
CA ASN A 19 -7.16 -13.15 -38.77
C ASN A 19 -6.86 -14.25 -37.72
N ALA A 20 -7.06 -14.07 -36.40
CA ALA A 20 -8.04 -13.22 -35.70
C ALA A 20 -7.71 -12.87 -34.22
N MET A 21 -8.50 -11.95 -33.66
CA MET A 21 -8.85 -11.62 -32.24
C MET A 21 -8.24 -12.43 -31.07
N ALA A 22 -7.90 -11.85 -29.90
CA ALA A 22 -7.98 -10.47 -29.38
C ALA A 22 -6.99 -10.34 -28.18
N ALA A 23 -6.19 -9.25 -28.03
CA ALA A 23 -6.55 -7.97 -27.37
C ALA A 23 -7.18 -8.19 -25.97
N LEU A 24 -6.53 -7.99 -24.81
CA LEU A 24 -5.43 -7.09 -24.35
C LEU A 24 -5.78 -5.59 -24.23
N PHE A 25 -5.95 -5.16 -22.97
CA PHE A 25 -5.53 -3.91 -22.31
C PHE A 25 -5.47 -2.54 -23.06
N SER A 26 -6.11 -1.56 -22.42
CA SER A 26 -5.61 -0.18 -22.13
C SER A 26 -5.76 1.00 -23.13
N HIS A 27 -6.65 1.92 -22.71
CA HIS A 27 -6.46 3.38 -22.56
C HIS A 27 -6.34 4.35 -23.76
N THR A 28 -6.62 5.62 -23.43
CA THR A 28 -6.53 6.88 -24.23
C THR A 28 -7.68 7.11 -25.24
N LEU A 29 -8.22 8.33 -25.42
CA LEU A 29 -7.98 9.65 -24.78
C LEU A 29 -9.16 10.64 -25.02
N ALA A 30 -9.11 11.80 -24.33
CA ALA A 30 -9.54 13.14 -24.78
C ALA A 30 -11.01 13.65 -24.68
N ASN A 31 -11.15 14.71 -23.85
CA ASN A 31 -11.71 16.05 -24.16
C ASN A 31 -13.17 16.47 -23.84
N ASP A 32 -13.23 17.77 -23.54
CA ASP A 32 -14.25 18.66 -22.94
C ASP A 32 -14.61 19.79 -23.96
N PRO A 33 -15.53 20.76 -23.72
CA PRO A 33 -16.99 20.64 -23.50
C PRO A 33 -17.82 21.74 -24.28
N VAL A 34 -19.04 22.08 -23.80
CA VAL A 34 -19.78 23.39 -23.92
C VAL A 34 -21.02 23.52 -24.87
N LEU A 35 -22.12 24.08 -24.31
CA LEU A 35 -23.38 24.66 -24.89
C LEU A 35 -24.35 23.71 -25.66
N PHE A 36 -25.69 23.78 -25.53
CA PHE A 36 -26.59 24.91 -25.20
C PHE A 36 -27.91 24.49 -24.47
N ASN A 37 -28.36 25.33 -23.51
CA ASN A 37 -29.72 25.61 -22.99
C ASN A 37 -30.77 24.55 -22.55
N VAL A 38 -31.62 25.02 -21.62
CA VAL A 38 -32.72 24.35 -20.90
C VAL A 38 -34.04 25.11 -21.11
N PRO A 39 -35.22 24.44 -21.06
CA PRO A 39 -36.49 25.06 -20.69
C PRO A 39 -36.94 24.65 -19.26
N ASP A 40 -37.36 25.62 -18.45
CA ASP A 40 -37.84 25.43 -17.06
C ASP A 40 -39.18 24.69 -16.98
N ILE A 41 -39.28 23.66 -16.11
CA ILE A 41 -40.52 23.33 -15.37
C ILE A 41 -40.16 23.02 -13.91
N LYS A 42 -40.94 23.56 -12.97
CA LYS A 42 -40.63 23.61 -11.54
C LYS A 42 -41.11 22.37 -10.77
N GLY A 43 -40.20 21.83 -9.96
CA GLY A 43 -40.45 21.43 -8.57
C GLY A 43 -41.44 20.30 -8.26
N SER A 44 -40.90 19.12 -7.96
CA SER A 44 -41.30 18.34 -6.77
C SER A 44 -40.20 17.34 -6.41
N SER A 45 -39.64 17.42 -5.20
CA SER A 45 -38.63 16.46 -4.73
C SER A 45 -39.32 15.23 -4.13
N ALA A 46 -39.13 14.07 -4.75
CA ALA A 46 -39.55 12.80 -4.18
C ALA A 46 -38.69 12.46 -2.95
N VAL A 47 -39.23 12.72 -1.76
CA VAL A 47 -38.65 12.26 -0.48
C VAL A 47 -39.14 10.84 -0.22
N TYR A 48 -38.22 9.88 -0.13
CA TYR A 48 -38.52 8.53 0.36
C TYR A 48 -38.92 8.61 1.84
N PRO A 49 -40.11 8.12 2.26
CA PRO A 49 -40.48 8.11 3.66
C PRO A 49 -39.66 7.03 4.40
N GLU A 50 -38.81 7.45 5.32
CA GLU A 50 -38.11 6.55 6.23
C GLU A 50 -39.10 5.77 7.11
N LYS A 51 -38.83 4.48 7.34
CA LYS A 51 -39.56 3.69 8.33
C LYS A 51 -39.22 4.18 9.74
N LYS A 52 -40.11 5.00 10.34
CA LYS A 52 -40.05 5.26 11.78
C LYS A 52 -40.25 3.95 12.57
N PRO A 53 -39.54 3.74 13.69
CA PRO A 53 -39.75 2.57 14.54
C PRO A 53 -41.14 2.61 15.19
N ALA A 54 -41.73 1.44 15.40
CA ALA A 54 -43.03 1.31 16.05
C ALA A 54 -42.96 1.82 17.49
N THR A 55 -43.58 2.97 17.74
CA THR A 55 -43.77 3.52 19.09
C THR A 55 -45.06 2.93 19.65
N MET A 56 -45.05 2.38 20.87
CA MET A 56 -46.25 1.78 21.48
C MET A 56 -47.32 2.85 21.74
N LEU A 57 -48.36 2.88 20.90
CA LEU A 57 -49.53 3.73 21.09
C LEU A 57 -50.39 3.19 22.23
N THR A 58 -50.32 3.87 23.37
CA THR A 58 -51.08 3.57 24.59
C THR A 58 -51.96 4.77 24.99
N THR A 59 -52.97 5.07 24.17
CA THR A 59 -54.16 5.86 24.56
C THR A 59 -55.31 5.56 23.60
N SER A 60 -56.54 5.75 24.05
CA SER A 60 -57.77 5.49 23.31
C SER A 60 -57.90 6.35 22.03
N GLU A 61 -57.83 5.73 20.87
CA GLU A 61 -58.35 6.33 19.63
C GLU A 61 -59.89 6.32 19.66
N THR A 62 -60.50 7.48 19.41
CA THR A 62 -61.95 7.59 19.22
C THR A 62 -62.34 6.92 17.91
N ILE A 63 -63.26 5.95 17.97
CA ILE A 63 -63.83 5.31 16.77
C ILE A 63 -64.45 6.41 15.90
N ASN A 64 -63.92 6.59 14.69
CA ASN A 64 -64.48 7.54 13.74
C ASN A 64 -65.84 7.01 13.23
N GLU A 65 -66.92 7.77 13.47
CA GLU A 65 -68.28 7.46 13.04
C GLU A 65 -68.57 7.78 11.55
N ASP A 66 -67.55 8.01 10.72
CA ASP A 66 -67.72 8.22 9.28
C ASP A 66 -68.29 6.95 8.58
N PRO A 67 -69.24 7.10 7.62
CA PRO A 67 -69.71 5.99 6.81
C PRO A 67 -68.61 5.38 5.94
N LEU A 68 -68.67 4.07 5.76
CA LEU A 68 -67.70 3.28 5.01
C LEU A 68 -68.41 2.29 4.09
N GLN A 69 -68.08 2.29 2.80
CA GLN A 69 -68.62 1.31 1.86
C GLN A 69 -68.14 -0.09 2.26
N LEU A 70 -69.06 -0.99 2.59
CA LEU A 70 -68.79 -2.38 2.94
C LEU A 70 -68.70 -3.24 1.68
N LEU A 71 -69.70 -3.11 0.80
CA LEU A 71 -69.78 -3.76 -0.50
C LEU A 71 -70.05 -2.72 -1.59
N ARG A 72 -69.48 -2.93 -2.78
CA ARG A 72 -69.67 -2.10 -3.98
C ARG A 72 -70.29 -2.92 -5.11
N PRO A 73 -71.05 -2.32 -6.05
CA PRO A 73 -71.42 -3.01 -7.27
C PRO A 73 -70.18 -3.40 -8.08
N GLY A 74 -70.20 -4.59 -8.67
CA GLY A 74 -69.24 -4.96 -9.71
C GLY A 74 -69.47 -4.18 -11.00
N LYS A 75 -68.51 -4.26 -11.94
CA LYS A 75 -68.52 -3.45 -13.18
C LYS A 75 -69.76 -3.63 -14.07
N GLY A 76 -70.48 -4.75 -13.96
CA GLY A 76 -71.72 -5.02 -14.68
C GLY A 76 -73.01 -4.67 -13.93
N HIS A 77 -72.92 -4.14 -12.70
CA HIS A 77 -74.04 -3.91 -11.77
C HIS A 77 -74.90 -5.17 -11.47
N ASP A 78 -74.25 -6.32 -11.59
CA ASP A 78 -74.78 -7.68 -11.52
C ASP A 78 -74.42 -8.39 -10.20
N ARG A 79 -73.22 -8.13 -9.69
CA ARG A 79 -72.61 -8.79 -8.52
C ARG A 79 -72.17 -7.78 -7.45
N LEU A 80 -71.96 -8.27 -6.23
CA LEU A 80 -71.39 -7.49 -5.13
C LEU A 80 -69.90 -7.79 -4.95
N GLU A 81 -69.07 -6.75 -4.80
CA GLU A 81 -67.63 -6.87 -4.57
C GLU A 81 -67.26 -6.32 -3.19
N LEU A 82 -66.32 -6.97 -2.51
CA LEU A 82 -65.89 -6.62 -1.16
C LEU A 82 -65.09 -5.31 -1.15
N ASN A 83 -65.15 -4.58 -0.03
CA ASN A 83 -64.15 -3.57 0.32
C ASN A 83 -63.26 -4.10 1.46
N GLU A 84 -62.01 -4.42 1.13
CA GLU A 84 -61.02 -4.97 2.07
C GLU A 84 -60.76 -4.04 3.27
N ILE A 85 -60.78 -2.73 3.05
CA ILE A 85 -60.61 -1.70 4.11
C ILE A 85 -61.76 -1.76 5.13
N ALA A 86 -62.96 -2.16 4.70
CA ALA A 86 -64.10 -2.36 5.60
C ALA A 86 -64.02 -3.67 6.38
N LEU A 87 -63.52 -4.75 5.75
CA LEU A 87 -63.23 -6.00 6.46
C LEU A 87 -62.16 -5.81 7.53
N GLU A 88 -61.07 -5.10 7.20
CA GLU A 88 -59.98 -4.78 8.14
C GLU A 88 -60.51 -3.97 9.33
N LYS A 89 -61.25 -2.87 9.10
CA LYS A 89 -61.87 -2.08 10.17
C LYS A 89 -62.85 -2.87 11.03
N LEU A 90 -63.63 -3.78 10.45
CA LEU A 90 -64.50 -4.69 11.21
C LEU A 90 -63.70 -5.71 12.04
N SER A 91 -62.54 -6.15 11.54
CA SER A 91 -61.70 -7.18 12.20
C SER A 91 -61.14 -6.76 13.57
N PHE A 92 -60.99 -5.45 13.81
CA PHE A 92 -60.59 -4.88 15.10
C PHE A 92 -61.73 -4.81 16.13
N ILE A 93 -62.99 -5.07 15.75
CA ILE A 93 -64.13 -5.07 16.67
C ILE A 93 -64.31 -6.48 17.26
N ASP A 94 -63.55 -6.77 18.32
CA ASP A 94 -63.65 -8.02 19.09
C ASP A 94 -64.91 -8.09 20.00
N THR A 95 -65.69 -7.01 20.16
CA THR A 95 -66.93 -7.04 20.97
C THR A 95 -68.17 -7.46 20.15
N PRO A 96 -69.23 -8.00 20.78
CA PRO A 96 -70.47 -8.36 20.09
C PRO A 96 -71.10 -7.17 19.35
N VAL A 97 -71.70 -7.43 18.20
CA VAL A 97 -72.24 -6.43 17.29
C VAL A 97 -73.75 -6.58 17.12
N ALA A 98 -74.46 -5.45 17.11
CA ALA A 98 -75.86 -5.34 16.70
C ALA A 98 -75.96 -4.47 15.44
N ILE A 99 -76.62 -4.96 14.39
CA ILE A 99 -76.72 -4.26 13.11
C ILE A 99 -78.16 -3.81 12.86
N VAL A 100 -78.36 -2.51 12.60
CA VAL A 100 -79.64 -1.98 12.11
C VAL A 100 -79.49 -1.70 10.62
N GLY A 101 -80.03 -2.58 9.78
CA GLY A 101 -80.03 -2.42 8.33
C GLY A 101 -81.30 -1.76 7.84
N ILE A 102 -81.19 -0.97 6.77
CA ILE A 102 -82.34 -0.41 6.06
C ILE A 102 -82.35 -0.89 4.60
N VAL A 103 -83.53 -1.23 4.11
CA VAL A 103 -83.79 -1.73 2.75
C VAL A 103 -85.05 -1.08 2.20
N GLY A 104 -85.22 -1.11 0.87
CA GLY A 104 -86.37 -0.52 0.20
C GLY A 104 -85.99 0.12 -1.14
N PRO A 105 -86.98 0.64 -1.89
CA PRO A 105 -86.78 1.22 -3.21
C PRO A 105 -85.71 2.32 -3.29
N TYR A 106 -85.30 2.67 -4.50
CA TYR A 106 -84.57 3.92 -4.71
C TYR A 106 -85.44 5.14 -4.37
N HIS A 107 -84.79 6.24 -3.97
CA HIS A 107 -85.40 7.52 -3.57
C HIS A 107 -86.42 7.53 -2.42
N CYS A 108 -86.58 6.45 -1.65
CA CYS A 108 -87.46 6.46 -0.47
C CYS A 108 -86.86 7.13 0.79
N GLY A 109 -85.66 7.72 0.72
CA GLY A 109 -85.06 8.46 1.85
C GLY A 109 -84.42 7.60 2.94
N LYS A 110 -83.78 6.48 2.57
CA LYS A 110 -83.15 5.53 3.52
C LYS A 110 -82.01 6.14 4.33
N SER A 111 -81.01 6.69 3.64
CA SER A 111 -79.81 7.31 4.21
C SER A 111 -80.17 8.49 5.12
N PHE A 112 -81.16 9.29 4.73
CA PHE A 112 -81.74 10.36 5.55
C PHE A 112 -82.37 9.81 6.84
N LEU A 113 -83.21 8.76 6.74
CA LEU A 113 -83.84 8.13 7.91
C LEU A 113 -82.80 7.58 8.90
N LEU A 114 -81.75 6.91 8.41
CA LEU A 114 -80.66 6.43 9.26
C LEU A 114 -79.90 7.55 9.98
N ASN A 115 -79.70 8.70 9.32
CA ASN A 115 -79.09 9.86 9.98
C ASN A 115 -80.02 10.42 11.07
N VAL A 116 -81.29 10.72 10.77
CA VAL A 116 -82.19 11.39 11.74
C VAL A 116 -82.56 10.50 12.92
N LEU A 117 -82.52 9.17 12.78
CA LEU A 117 -82.61 8.22 13.89
C LEU A 117 -81.50 8.39 14.95
N LEU A 118 -80.39 9.05 14.60
CA LEU A 118 -79.30 9.44 15.50
C LEU A 118 -79.35 10.93 15.94
N ASN A 119 -80.49 11.60 15.76
CA ASN A 119 -80.75 13.01 16.05
C ASN A 119 -79.83 14.01 15.31
N SER A 120 -79.54 13.75 14.03
CA SER A 120 -78.69 14.59 13.17
C SER A 120 -79.04 14.34 11.69
N THR A 121 -78.80 15.29 10.78
CA THR A 121 -78.85 15.01 9.33
C THR A 121 -77.51 14.58 8.75
N HIS A 122 -76.41 14.66 9.51
CA HIS A 122 -75.07 14.28 9.06
C HIS A 122 -74.75 12.79 9.28
N GLY A 123 -74.12 12.17 8.28
CA GLY A 123 -73.79 10.75 8.26
C GLY A 123 -73.65 10.23 6.84
N PHE A 124 -74.50 9.27 6.47
CA PHE A 124 -74.60 8.79 5.10
C PHE A 124 -74.95 9.95 4.16
N SER A 125 -74.38 9.96 2.94
CA SER A 125 -74.71 10.97 1.92
C SER A 125 -76.19 10.94 1.57
N VAL A 126 -76.78 12.11 1.29
CA VAL A 126 -78.17 12.24 0.88
C VAL A 126 -78.23 13.00 -0.44
N GLY A 127 -78.44 12.26 -1.52
CA GLY A 127 -78.49 12.80 -2.88
C GLY A 127 -79.73 13.66 -3.14
N VAL A 128 -79.54 14.77 -3.85
CA VAL A 128 -80.62 15.68 -4.30
C VAL A 128 -80.95 15.45 -5.80
N LYS A 129 -80.33 14.44 -6.43
CA LYS A 129 -80.46 14.10 -7.86
C LYS A 129 -81.41 12.91 -8.10
N PRO A 130 -81.91 12.73 -9.35
CA PRO A 130 -82.67 11.53 -9.74
C PRO A 130 -81.84 10.25 -9.87
N ASP A 131 -80.51 10.32 -9.81
CA ASP A 131 -79.62 9.15 -9.87
C ASP A 131 -79.51 8.45 -8.50
N PRO A 132 -79.39 7.10 -8.42
CA PRO A 132 -79.16 6.42 -7.15
C PRO A 132 -77.79 6.80 -6.54
N GLU A 133 -77.84 7.54 -5.42
CA GLU A 133 -76.67 8.07 -4.68
C GLU A 133 -75.92 6.96 -3.93
N THR A 134 -76.59 6.23 -3.03
CA THR A 134 -76.01 5.05 -2.36
C THR A 134 -75.87 3.91 -3.36
N ARG A 135 -74.63 3.54 -3.71
CA ARG A 135 -74.31 2.34 -4.50
C ARG A 135 -73.69 1.24 -3.63
N GLY A 136 -74.17 0.01 -3.78
CA GLY A 136 -73.79 -1.13 -2.95
C GLY A 136 -74.35 -1.07 -1.52
N MET A 137 -73.51 -1.34 -0.52
CA MET A 137 -73.90 -1.38 0.89
C MET A 137 -72.85 -0.67 1.75
N TRP A 138 -73.30 0.17 2.70
CA TRP A 138 -72.45 1.06 3.49
C TRP A 138 -72.72 0.89 4.98
N ILE A 139 -71.68 0.85 5.80
CA ILE A 139 -71.79 0.77 7.26
C ILE A 139 -71.39 2.06 7.95
N ARG A 140 -72.02 2.36 9.08
CA ARG A 140 -71.60 3.41 10.03
C ARG A 140 -71.47 2.80 11.42
N ILE A 141 -70.24 2.72 11.92
CA ILE A 141 -69.95 2.21 13.27
C ILE A 141 -70.14 3.37 14.26
N LEU A 142 -70.96 3.18 15.28
CA LEU A 142 -71.31 4.27 16.22
C LEU A 142 -70.42 4.22 17.47
N SER A 143 -70.19 5.35 18.14
CA SER A 143 -69.64 5.34 19.50
C SER A 143 -70.62 4.68 20.45
N LYS A 144 -70.12 3.82 21.36
CA LYS A 144 -70.91 3.19 22.42
C LYS A 144 -71.48 4.19 23.43
N GLU A 145 -70.98 5.43 23.41
CA GLU A 145 -71.52 6.57 24.15
C GLU A 145 -72.76 7.16 23.46
N ARG A 146 -72.81 7.12 22.11
CA ARG A 146 -73.92 7.63 21.30
C ARG A 146 -75.07 6.64 21.23
N VAL A 147 -74.79 5.38 20.86
CA VAL A 147 -75.76 4.27 20.88
C VAL A 147 -75.02 2.94 21.16
N LYS A 148 -75.60 2.12 22.03
CA LYS A 148 -75.20 0.73 22.28
C LYS A 148 -76.44 -0.16 22.35
N GLY A 149 -76.30 -1.46 22.09
CA GLY A 149 -77.38 -2.42 22.27
C GLY A 149 -77.78 -2.56 23.75
N LYS A 150 -78.97 -3.11 23.99
CA LYS A 150 -79.52 -3.40 25.33
C LYS A 150 -78.62 -4.33 26.16
N ASP A 151 -77.88 -5.19 25.47
CA ASP A 151 -76.87 -6.11 25.97
C ASP A 151 -75.44 -5.52 26.03
N GLY A 152 -75.28 -4.21 25.75
CA GLY A 152 -73.98 -3.53 25.70
C GLY A 152 -73.22 -3.72 24.38
N SER A 153 -73.84 -4.33 23.37
CA SER A 153 -73.22 -4.57 22.06
C SER A 153 -72.91 -3.29 21.28
N GLN A 154 -71.93 -3.41 20.37
CA GLN A 154 -71.53 -2.38 19.43
C GLN A 154 -72.59 -2.21 18.34
N VAL A 155 -73.20 -1.04 18.24
CA VAL A 155 -74.18 -0.77 17.18
C VAL A 155 -73.49 -0.33 15.89
N ILE A 156 -73.96 -0.89 14.77
CA ILE A 156 -73.59 -0.49 13.40
C ILE A 156 -74.89 -0.24 12.62
N LEU A 157 -74.97 0.89 11.92
CA LEU A 157 -76.02 1.12 10.92
C LEU A 157 -75.56 0.60 9.56
N LEU A 158 -76.47 0.03 8.78
CA LEU A 158 -76.20 -0.51 7.44
C LEU A 158 -77.18 0.11 6.42
N ASP A 159 -76.69 1.06 5.61
CA ASP A 159 -77.43 1.63 4.48
C ASP A 159 -77.22 0.77 3.22
N THR A 160 -78.24 0.71 2.36
CA THR A 160 -78.17 0.00 1.09
C THR A 160 -78.57 0.87 -0.08
N GLU A 161 -78.05 0.52 -1.25
CA GLU A 161 -78.65 0.91 -2.52
C GLU A 161 -80.14 0.56 -2.57
N GLY A 162 -80.88 1.30 -3.40
CA GLY A 162 -82.32 1.16 -3.52
C GLY A 162 -82.75 0.23 -4.64
N PHE A 163 -83.63 -0.70 -4.30
CA PHE A 163 -84.21 -1.64 -5.25
C PHE A 163 -84.92 -0.92 -6.40
N TYR A 164 -84.91 -1.55 -7.58
CA TYR A 164 -85.53 -1.06 -8.82
C TYR A 164 -84.90 0.24 -9.38
N GLY A 165 -83.68 0.58 -8.97
CA GLY A 165 -82.90 1.69 -9.52
C GLY A 165 -82.39 1.40 -10.94
N ASP A 166 -82.07 2.46 -11.70
CA ASP A 166 -81.55 2.31 -13.05
C ASP A 166 -80.18 1.61 -13.08
N MET A 167 -79.97 0.80 -14.12
CA MET A 167 -78.90 -0.19 -14.32
C MET A 167 -78.88 -1.40 -13.35
N ALA A 168 -79.72 -1.47 -12.30
CA ALA A 168 -79.73 -2.61 -11.39
C ALA A 168 -80.50 -3.82 -11.97
N THR A 169 -79.97 -5.04 -11.78
CA THR A 169 -80.72 -6.27 -12.11
C THR A 169 -81.59 -6.71 -10.92
N ARG A 170 -82.71 -7.39 -11.18
CA ARG A 170 -83.56 -7.96 -10.09
C ARG A 170 -82.78 -8.94 -9.20
N LEU A 171 -81.81 -9.65 -9.78
CA LEU A 171 -80.93 -10.54 -9.04
C LEU A 171 -79.96 -9.74 -8.16
N TYR A 172 -79.42 -8.61 -8.63
CA TYR A 172 -78.62 -7.70 -7.80
C TYR A 172 -79.42 -7.12 -6.61
N ASP A 173 -80.65 -6.67 -6.85
CA ASP A 173 -81.56 -6.20 -5.77
C ASP A 173 -81.80 -7.31 -4.73
N ALA A 174 -82.05 -8.54 -5.18
CA ALA A 174 -82.19 -9.71 -4.32
C ALA A 174 -80.89 -10.04 -3.55
N ARG A 175 -79.72 -9.90 -4.19
CA ARG A 175 -78.39 -10.10 -3.57
C ARG A 175 -78.14 -9.09 -2.44
N ILE A 176 -78.52 -7.82 -2.63
CA ILE A 176 -78.51 -6.81 -1.55
C ILE A 176 -79.49 -7.18 -0.44
N PHE A 177 -80.75 -7.53 -0.78
CA PHE A 177 -81.75 -7.91 0.20
C PHE A 177 -81.31 -9.10 1.07
N ALA A 178 -80.68 -10.11 0.46
CA ALA A 178 -80.12 -11.27 1.15
C ALA A 178 -79.10 -10.88 2.22
N ILE A 179 -78.04 -10.16 1.82
CA ILE A 179 -76.95 -9.80 2.74
C ILE A 179 -77.42 -8.80 3.79
N ALA A 180 -78.25 -7.82 3.42
CA ALA A 180 -78.79 -6.85 4.38
C ALA A 180 -79.63 -7.54 5.46
N THR A 181 -80.47 -8.50 5.08
CA THR A 181 -81.28 -9.29 6.02
C THR A 181 -80.41 -10.19 6.90
N LEU A 182 -79.42 -10.88 6.32
CA LEU A 182 -78.57 -11.82 7.04
C LEU A 182 -77.60 -11.15 8.02
N LEU A 183 -77.08 -9.96 7.71
CA LEU A 183 -76.23 -9.22 8.63
C LEU A 183 -77.01 -8.51 9.75
N SER A 184 -78.24 -8.04 9.48
CA SER A 184 -79.01 -7.23 10.43
C SER A 184 -79.45 -8.00 11.68
N SER A 185 -79.29 -7.38 12.86
CA SER A 185 -80.05 -7.72 14.08
C SER A 185 -81.50 -7.25 13.99
N HIS A 186 -81.74 -6.13 13.29
CA HIS A 186 -83.04 -5.50 13.13
C HIS A 186 -83.12 -4.89 11.73
N LEU A 187 -84.14 -5.24 10.95
CA LEU A 187 -84.25 -4.81 9.55
C LEU A 187 -85.37 -3.78 9.37
N VAL A 188 -85.07 -2.66 8.75
CA VAL A 188 -86.03 -1.59 8.44
C VAL A 188 -86.38 -1.66 6.94
N TYR A 189 -87.64 -1.90 6.60
CA TYR A 189 -88.12 -1.78 5.22
C TYR A 189 -88.84 -0.46 5.04
N ASN A 190 -88.30 0.41 4.18
CA ASN A 190 -88.68 1.81 4.09
C ASN A 190 -89.39 2.12 2.76
N THR A 191 -90.64 2.55 2.85
CA THR A 191 -91.51 2.90 1.70
C THR A 191 -92.06 4.33 1.83
N LEU A 192 -92.72 4.83 0.78
CA LEU A 192 -93.28 6.18 0.72
C LEU A 192 -94.81 6.17 0.68
N ARG A 193 -95.42 7.14 1.38
CA ARG A 193 -96.83 7.62 1.29
C ARG A 193 -97.98 6.64 1.59
N THR A 194 -97.85 5.35 1.34
CA THR A 194 -98.96 4.39 1.41
C THR A 194 -98.78 3.39 2.56
N LEU A 195 -99.74 3.34 3.50
CA LEU A 195 -99.74 2.38 4.62
C LEU A 195 -100.20 0.98 4.18
N GLY A 196 -99.29 0.25 3.53
CA GLY A 196 -99.51 -1.10 3.05
C GLY A 196 -100.30 -1.11 1.75
N ASP A 197 -99.73 -1.77 0.73
CA ASP A 197 -100.38 -2.00 -0.54
C ASP A 197 -99.91 -3.33 -1.14
N THR A 198 -100.71 -3.90 -2.03
CA THR A 198 -100.44 -5.23 -2.60
C THR A 198 -99.15 -5.26 -3.42
N GLN A 199 -98.73 -4.16 -4.04
CA GLN A 199 -97.48 -4.10 -4.82
C GLN A 199 -96.27 -4.12 -3.89
N SER A 200 -96.23 -3.30 -2.83
CA SER A 200 -95.10 -3.32 -1.88
C SER A 200 -94.97 -4.64 -1.12
N VAL A 201 -96.09 -5.28 -0.73
CA VAL A 201 -96.06 -6.60 -0.08
C VAL A 201 -95.55 -7.68 -1.04
N THR A 202 -96.02 -7.69 -2.29
CA THR A 202 -95.55 -8.63 -3.31
C THR A 202 -94.09 -8.39 -3.67
N ALA A 203 -93.66 -7.13 -3.80
CA ALA A 203 -92.29 -6.74 -4.09
C ALA A 203 -91.29 -7.25 -3.03
N LEU A 204 -91.63 -7.10 -1.75
CA LEU A 204 -90.82 -7.65 -0.64
C LEU A 204 -90.76 -9.18 -0.67
N ALA A 205 -91.90 -9.84 -0.91
CA ALA A 205 -91.95 -11.31 -1.01
C ALA A 205 -91.18 -11.84 -2.23
N ASP A 206 -91.24 -11.17 -3.38
CA ASP A 206 -90.55 -11.59 -4.60
C ASP A 206 -89.04 -11.37 -4.54
N LEU A 207 -88.57 -10.31 -3.88
CA LEU A 207 -87.14 -10.15 -3.53
C LEU A 207 -86.67 -11.31 -2.64
N ALA A 208 -87.45 -11.66 -1.62
CA ALA A 208 -87.15 -12.75 -0.70
C ALA A 208 -87.11 -14.14 -1.38
N LYS A 209 -87.99 -14.40 -2.36
CA LYS A 209 -87.93 -15.61 -3.19
C LYS A 209 -86.69 -15.64 -4.08
N GLN A 210 -86.43 -14.55 -4.82
CA GLN A 210 -85.32 -14.47 -5.78
C GLN A 210 -83.96 -14.59 -5.10
N ALA A 211 -83.83 -14.10 -3.87
CA ALA A 211 -82.66 -14.25 -3.02
C ALA A 211 -82.47 -15.67 -2.44
N GLN A 212 -83.35 -16.63 -2.77
CA GLN A 212 -83.37 -18.00 -2.23
C GLN A 212 -83.27 -18.09 -0.71
N VAL A 213 -83.79 -17.08 0.00
CA VAL A 213 -83.54 -16.87 1.43
C VAL A 213 -84.02 -18.08 2.27
N PHE A 214 -85.10 -18.72 1.84
CA PHE A 214 -85.65 -19.94 2.44
C PHE A 214 -84.73 -21.17 2.29
N ASN A 215 -84.02 -21.33 1.16
CA ASN A 215 -83.04 -22.42 1.00
C ASN A 215 -81.86 -22.23 1.94
N LEU A 216 -81.40 -20.98 2.10
CA LEU A 216 -80.34 -20.61 3.02
C LEU A 216 -80.79 -20.80 4.49
N GLN A 217 -82.00 -20.36 4.86
CA GLN A 217 -82.58 -20.57 6.20
C GLN A 217 -82.68 -22.07 6.56
N ASN A 218 -83.23 -22.90 5.67
CA ASN A 218 -83.32 -24.34 5.88
C ASN A 218 -81.94 -25.00 5.99
N TRP A 219 -80.95 -24.53 5.21
CA TRP A 219 -79.58 -25.00 5.29
C TRP A 219 -78.88 -24.61 6.60
N LEU A 220 -79.11 -23.40 7.12
CA LEU A 220 -78.59 -22.99 8.44
C LEU A 220 -79.11 -23.87 9.59
N HIS A 221 -80.36 -24.33 9.49
CA HIS A 221 -80.98 -25.16 10.52
C HIS A 221 -80.78 -26.68 10.30
N SER A 222 -80.39 -27.16 9.11
CA SER A 222 -80.28 -28.59 8.82
C SER A 222 -79.10 -29.31 9.51
N GLY A 223 -78.20 -28.57 10.16
CA GLY A 223 -77.05 -29.09 10.91
C GLY A 223 -77.37 -29.70 12.28
N GLU A 224 -78.42 -30.54 12.39
CA GLU A 224 -78.84 -31.20 13.63
C GLU A 224 -78.92 -32.73 13.50
N MET A 225 -77.78 -33.42 13.47
CA MET A 225 -77.67 -34.86 13.78
C MET A 225 -76.29 -35.23 14.36
N THR A 226 -75.97 -34.72 15.55
CA THR A 226 -75.06 -35.36 16.54
C THR A 226 -74.97 -34.45 17.78
N SER A 227 -75.69 -34.82 18.84
CA SER A 227 -75.60 -34.18 20.16
C SER A 227 -74.86 -35.08 21.14
N ASP A 228 -73.74 -34.63 21.68
CA ASP A 228 -73.23 -35.07 22.97
C ASP A 228 -72.37 -33.95 23.61
N GLN A 229 -72.09 -34.06 24.91
CA GLN A 229 -72.12 -32.91 25.81
C GLN A 229 -70.90 -31.96 25.87
N ASP A 230 -71.20 -30.78 26.40
CA ASP A 230 -70.31 -29.69 26.80
C ASP A 230 -69.00 -30.13 27.48
N ASN A 231 -67.90 -29.44 27.16
CA ASN A 231 -67.13 -28.59 28.10
C ASN A 231 -65.79 -28.11 27.48
N LEU A 232 -65.75 -26.90 26.92
CA LEU A 232 -64.70 -25.88 27.22
C LEU A 232 -65.05 -24.53 26.55
N SER A 233 -64.70 -23.42 27.19
CA SER A 233 -64.90 -22.07 26.65
C SER A 233 -63.87 -21.66 25.58
N THR A 234 -64.27 -20.69 24.74
CA THR A 234 -63.40 -19.88 23.85
C THR A 234 -62.58 -20.64 22.78
N ASN A 235 -63.26 -21.11 21.74
CA ASN A 235 -62.94 -20.84 20.33
C ASN A 235 -64.22 -21.05 19.49
N LEU A 236 -64.42 -20.30 18.40
CA LEU A 236 -65.67 -20.34 17.65
C LEU A 236 -65.66 -21.45 16.59
N ASP A 237 -66.65 -22.33 16.65
CA ASP A 237 -67.02 -23.28 15.59
C ASP A 237 -67.67 -22.50 14.42
N PRO A 238 -67.17 -22.64 13.17
CA PRO A 238 -67.77 -22.01 12.00
C PRO A 238 -69.25 -22.39 11.76
N SER A 239 -69.66 -23.60 12.14
CA SER A 239 -71.06 -24.04 12.06
C SER A 239 -71.94 -23.34 13.10
N LEU A 240 -71.42 -23.06 14.29
CA LEU A 240 -72.09 -22.19 15.27
C LEU A 240 -72.17 -20.75 14.77
N LEU A 241 -71.17 -20.24 14.05
CA LEU A 241 -71.23 -18.91 13.44
C LEU A 241 -72.30 -18.80 12.36
N LEU A 242 -72.44 -19.80 11.50
CA LEU A 242 -73.54 -19.82 10.52
C LEU A 242 -74.90 -19.89 11.22
N LYS A 243 -75.04 -20.72 12.26
CA LYS A 243 -76.21 -20.75 13.16
C LYS A 243 -76.47 -19.44 13.94
N THR A 244 -75.67 -18.38 13.80
CA THR A 244 -76.01 -17.04 14.34
C THR A 244 -76.73 -16.13 13.34
N LEU A 245 -76.92 -16.56 12.09
CA LEU A 245 -77.53 -15.76 11.02
C LEU A 245 -79.07 -15.82 10.98
N ASP A 246 -79.72 -15.92 12.15
CA ASP A 246 -81.19 -15.91 12.26
C ASP A 246 -81.83 -14.66 11.64
N PHE A 247 -83.08 -14.76 11.22
CA PHE A 247 -83.78 -13.66 10.55
C PHE A 247 -84.21 -12.58 11.55
N PRO A 248 -83.89 -11.30 11.29
CA PRO A 248 -84.22 -10.20 12.18
C PRO A 248 -85.74 -9.91 12.18
N PRO A 249 -86.28 -9.31 13.26
CA PRO A 249 -87.58 -8.66 13.18
C PRO A 249 -87.57 -7.55 12.12
N LEU A 250 -88.71 -7.39 11.44
CA LEU A 250 -88.91 -6.40 10.38
C LEU A 250 -89.66 -5.19 10.91
N THR A 251 -89.17 -3.98 10.65
CA THR A 251 -89.89 -2.74 10.90
C THR A 251 -90.19 -2.03 9.59
N TRP A 252 -91.46 -2.05 9.20
CA TRP A 252 -91.96 -1.35 8.01
C TRP A 252 -92.18 0.12 8.34
N VAL A 253 -91.40 1.00 7.74
CA VAL A 253 -91.52 2.46 7.88
C VAL A 253 -92.13 3.05 6.63
N VAL A 254 -93.17 3.88 6.79
CA VAL A 254 -93.83 4.60 5.70
C VAL A 254 -93.62 6.10 5.88
N GLN A 255 -92.72 6.69 5.09
CA GLN A 255 -92.40 8.12 5.14
C GLN A 255 -93.33 8.97 4.27
N GLY A 256 -93.62 10.19 4.70
CA GLY A 256 -94.55 11.10 4.01
C GLY A 256 -96.00 10.64 4.11
N PHE A 257 -96.37 10.03 5.24
CA PHE A 257 -97.76 9.67 5.56
C PHE A 257 -98.40 10.79 6.40
N ASP A 258 -99.04 11.73 5.72
CA ASP A 258 -99.67 12.91 6.32
C ASP A 258 -101.20 12.80 6.47
N MET A 259 -101.74 11.58 6.36
CA MET A 259 -103.16 11.31 6.63
C MET A 259 -103.38 11.01 8.12
N ASP A 260 -104.49 11.47 8.68
CA ASP A 260 -104.92 11.05 10.01
C ASP A 260 -105.44 9.60 10.00
N LEU A 261 -105.26 8.90 11.13
CA LEU A 261 -105.77 7.55 11.37
C LEU A 261 -106.90 7.59 12.41
N ASP A 262 -107.86 6.67 12.28
CA ASP A 262 -108.87 6.44 13.32
C ASP A 262 -108.18 6.17 14.66
N SER A 263 -108.63 6.84 15.74
CA SER A 263 -108.06 6.68 17.08
C SER A 263 -108.12 5.24 17.66
N SER A 264 -108.84 4.33 17.00
CA SER A 264 -108.94 2.90 17.33
C SER A 264 -107.99 1.98 16.54
N HIS A 265 -107.24 2.49 15.56
CA HIS A 265 -106.43 1.68 14.65
C HIS A 265 -104.96 2.14 14.60
N THR A 266 -104.02 1.21 14.75
CA THR A 266 -102.59 1.50 14.56
C THR A 266 -102.17 1.35 13.09
N PRO A 267 -101.03 1.92 12.66
CA PRO A 267 -100.47 1.65 11.32
C PRO A 267 -100.31 0.15 11.02
N MET A 268 -100.00 -0.65 12.05
CA MET A 268 -99.87 -2.10 11.93
C MET A 268 -101.20 -2.80 11.65
N ASP A 269 -102.34 -2.26 12.09
CA ASP A 269 -103.67 -2.86 11.83
C ASP A 269 -104.15 -2.62 10.39
N TYR A 270 -103.62 -1.61 9.71
CA TYR A 270 -103.76 -1.46 8.26
C TYR A 270 -102.83 -2.43 7.53
N LEU A 271 -101.53 -2.44 7.84
CA LEU A 271 -100.56 -3.33 7.18
C LEU A 271 -100.93 -4.82 7.34
N ARG A 272 -101.40 -5.23 8.52
CA ARG A 272 -101.85 -6.60 8.82
C ARG A 272 -102.96 -7.08 7.87
N ARG A 273 -103.81 -6.20 7.34
CA ARG A 273 -104.85 -6.57 6.34
C ARG A 273 -104.21 -7.03 5.04
N TYR A 274 -103.20 -6.30 4.55
CA TYR A 274 -102.48 -6.64 3.31
C TYR A 274 -101.59 -7.87 3.47
N LEU A 275 -100.87 -8.00 4.60
CA LEU A 275 -100.10 -9.21 4.92
C LEU A 275 -101.02 -10.43 4.99
N SER A 276 -102.17 -10.33 5.67
CA SER A 276 -103.16 -11.41 5.75
C SER A 276 -103.69 -11.77 4.36
N ALA A 277 -104.09 -10.78 3.55
CA ALA A 277 -104.60 -11.01 2.20
C ALA A 277 -103.56 -11.68 1.29
N PHE A 278 -102.28 -11.33 1.44
CA PHE A 278 -101.17 -11.97 0.74
C PHE A 278 -100.99 -13.43 1.18
N ALA A 279 -100.98 -13.71 2.49
CA ALA A 279 -100.90 -15.07 3.03
C ALA A 279 -102.09 -15.98 2.62
N HIS A 280 -103.26 -15.40 2.32
CA HIS A 280 -104.42 -16.12 1.77
C HIS A 280 -104.24 -16.54 0.30
N THR A 281 -103.24 -16.02 -0.42
CA THR A 281 -102.86 -16.53 -1.76
C THR A 281 -102.12 -17.88 -1.71
N GLY A 282 -101.74 -18.33 -0.51
CA GLY A 282 -100.91 -19.53 -0.28
C GLY A 282 -99.43 -19.20 -0.07
N ASP A 283 -98.99 -18.00 -0.41
CA ASP A 283 -97.63 -17.54 -0.21
C ASP A 283 -97.40 -17.04 1.22
N ARG A 284 -96.63 -17.81 2.00
CA ARG A 284 -96.24 -17.50 3.38
C ARG A 284 -94.79 -17.03 3.53
N THR A 285 -94.11 -16.66 2.43
CA THR A 285 -92.68 -16.30 2.43
C THR A 285 -92.32 -15.28 3.52
N LEU A 286 -93.16 -14.25 3.71
CA LEU A 286 -92.90 -13.21 4.72
C LEU A 286 -93.10 -13.71 6.16
N ASP A 287 -94.10 -14.56 6.40
CA ASP A 287 -94.37 -15.15 7.73
C ASP A 287 -93.26 -16.12 8.16
N THR A 288 -92.70 -16.87 7.21
CA THR A 288 -91.61 -17.83 7.48
C THR A 288 -90.25 -17.16 7.72
N LEU A 289 -90.01 -16.02 7.08
CA LEU A 289 -88.77 -15.27 7.23
C LEU A 289 -88.80 -14.36 8.46
N PHE A 290 -89.84 -13.54 8.61
CA PHE A 290 -89.93 -12.56 9.70
C PHE A 290 -90.70 -13.13 10.90
N SER A 291 -90.36 -14.35 11.29
CA SER A 291 -90.96 -15.08 12.43
C SER A 291 -90.72 -14.39 13.78
N ALA A 292 -89.65 -13.59 13.88
CA ALA A 292 -89.39 -12.69 15.01
C ALA A 292 -90.38 -11.50 15.11
N GLY A 293 -91.21 -11.28 14.09
CA GLY A 293 -92.28 -10.28 14.05
C GLY A 293 -92.10 -9.22 12.98
N ILE A 294 -93.23 -8.70 12.50
CA ILE A 294 -93.32 -7.52 11.62
C ILE A 294 -94.02 -6.40 12.40
N PHE A 295 -93.40 -5.22 12.42
CA PHE A 295 -93.88 -3.99 13.05
C PHE A 295 -94.10 -2.91 11.97
N CYS A 296 -94.95 -1.91 12.24
CA CYS A 296 -95.21 -0.83 11.29
C CYS A 296 -95.30 0.54 11.97
N TYR A 297 -94.64 1.54 11.37
CA TYR A 297 -94.66 2.94 11.80
C TYR A 297 -94.86 3.86 10.59
N SER A 298 -95.84 4.76 10.68
CA SER A 298 -95.91 5.93 9.78
C SER A 298 -95.03 7.06 10.29
N LEU A 299 -94.39 7.78 9.37
CA LEU A 299 -93.76 9.07 9.61
C LEU A 299 -94.38 10.09 8.66
N ARG A 300 -94.75 11.26 9.20
CA ARG A 300 -95.21 12.43 8.44
C ARG A 300 -94.14 12.95 7.46
N THR A 301 -94.46 13.93 6.64
CA THR A 301 -93.44 14.66 5.86
C THR A 301 -92.48 15.41 6.81
N PRO A 302 -91.13 15.31 6.62
CA PRO A 302 -90.17 15.83 7.61
C PRO A 302 -90.22 17.33 7.86
N THR A 303 -90.31 18.15 6.80
CA THR A 303 -90.48 19.61 6.79
C THR A 303 -91.10 20.01 5.44
N ASP A 304 -91.69 21.21 5.31
CA ASP A 304 -92.02 21.76 4.00
C ASP A 304 -90.74 22.02 3.18
N MET A 305 -90.55 21.16 2.17
CA MET A 305 -89.40 21.23 1.26
C MET A 305 -89.42 22.46 0.36
N ASN A 306 -90.55 23.14 0.17
CA ASN A 306 -90.62 24.39 -0.58
C ASN A 306 -90.06 25.54 0.27
N MET A 307 -90.52 25.66 1.53
CA MET A 307 -89.97 26.66 2.46
C MET A 307 -88.45 26.50 2.64
N LEU A 308 -87.94 25.27 2.79
CA LEU A 308 -86.49 25.04 2.88
C LEU A 308 -85.75 25.39 1.57
N ARG A 309 -86.34 25.12 0.40
CA ARG A 309 -85.76 25.49 -0.90
C ARG A 309 -85.76 27.00 -1.15
N GLU A 310 -86.77 27.72 -0.68
CA GLU A 310 -86.82 29.18 -0.76
C GLU A 310 -85.84 29.84 0.22
N GLN A 311 -85.71 29.30 1.45
CA GLN A 311 -84.87 29.89 2.49
C GLN A 311 -83.36 29.57 2.33
N TYR A 312 -83.00 28.39 1.82
CA TYR A 312 -81.59 27.92 1.73
C TYR A 312 -81.15 27.54 0.30
N GLY A 313 -82.05 27.53 -0.68
CA GLY A 313 -81.73 27.17 -2.06
C GLY A 313 -81.52 25.67 -2.29
N SER A 314 -81.47 25.26 -3.56
CA SER A 314 -81.42 23.85 -3.96
C SER A 314 -80.09 23.13 -3.69
N LYS A 315 -79.01 23.85 -3.38
CA LYS A 315 -77.68 23.28 -3.11
C LYS A 315 -77.42 22.93 -1.64
N ILE A 316 -77.98 23.70 -0.69
CA ILE A 316 -77.69 23.52 0.74
C ILE A 316 -78.38 22.28 1.33
N LEU A 317 -79.42 21.76 0.65
CA LEU A 317 -80.06 20.48 0.99
C LEU A 317 -79.17 19.24 0.75
N ALA A 318 -77.94 19.41 0.26
CA ALA A 318 -76.95 18.34 0.11
C ALA A 318 -75.90 18.40 1.24
N ALA A 319 -76.05 17.51 2.23
CA ALA A 319 -75.07 17.07 3.24
C ALA A 319 -74.46 18.09 4.24
N ASP A 320 -74.20 19.34 3.87
CA ASP A 320 -73.24 20.21 4.60
C ASP A 320 -73.84 21.05 5.76
N GLU A 321 -75.16 21.17 5.90
CA GLU A 321 -75.81 21.88 7.02
C GLU A 321 -76.64 20.93 7.92
N GLU A 322 -76.61 21.14 9.24
CA GLU A 322 -77.41 20.37 10.21
C GLU A 322 -78.86 20.87 10.21
N LEU A 323 -79.76 20.07 9.63
CA LEU A 323 -81.17 20.41 9.45
C LEU A 323 -82.08 19.74 10.48
N TYR A 324 -81.59 18.85 11.35
CA TYR A 324 -82.40 18.19 12.38
C TYR A 324 -83.18 19.17 13.29
N PRO A 325 -82.61 20.32 13.74
CA PRO A 325 -83.35 21.33 14.51
C PRO A 325 -84.48 22.04 13.73
N LYS A 326 -84.51 21.90 12.40
CA LYS A 326 -85.50 22.50 11.50
C LYS A 326 -86.60 21.52 11.07
N LEU A 327 -86.61 20.30 11.63
CA LEU A 327 -87.63 19.28 11.35
C LEU A 327 -88.95 19.58 12.06
N HIS A 328 -90.06 19.21 11.42
CA HIS A 328 -91.40 19.44 11.95
C HIS A 328 -91.60 18.71 13.29
N PRO A 329 -92.10 19.35 14.35
CA PRO A 329 -92.27 18.72 15.67
C PRO A 329 -93.12 17.44 15.66
N GLY A 330 -94.11 17.35 14.75
CA GLY A 330 -94.87 16.12 14.54
C GLY A 330 -94.01 14.97 14.01
N TYR A 331 -93.12 15.25 13.05
CA TYR A 331 -92.16 14.26 12.53
C TYR A 331 -91.18 13.81 13.63
N ILE A 332 -90.65 14.74 14.43
CA ILE A 332 -89.76 14.41 15.56
C ILE A 332 -90.50 13.53 16.59
N SER A 333 -91.78 13.81 16.88
CA SER A 333 -92.64 12.95 17.73
C SER A 333 -92.72 11.52 17.21
N ASP A 334 -92.98 11.36 15.91
CA ASP A 334 -93.21 10.03 15.31
C ASP A 334 -91.88 9.27 15.13
N LEU A 335 -90.81 9.99 14.79
CA LEU A 335 -89.43 9.50 14.74
C LEU A 335 -88.95 9.01 16.11
N ASN A 336 -89.32 9.69 17.21
CA ASN A 336 -88.99 9.23 18.56
C ASN A 336 -89.67 7.89 18.91
N LYS A 337 -90.92 7.67 18.48
CA LYS A 337 -91.61 6.38 18.64
C LYS A 337 -90.89 5.27 17.88
N LEU A 338 -90.52 5.54 16.62
CA LEU A 338 -89.75 4.62 15.79
C LEU A 338 -88.36 4.32 16.39
N ARG A 339 -87.67 5.35 16.91
CA ARG A 339 -86.35 5.22 17.52
C ARG A 339 -86.40 4.33 18.77
N LEU A 340 -87.40 4.48 19.63
CA LEU A 340 -87.63 3.57 20.76
C LEU A 340 -87.89 2.14 20.26
N GLY A 341 -88.82 1.98 19.31
CA GLY A 341 -89.18 0.69 18.73
C GLY A 341 -88.03 -0.08 18.07
N ILE A 342 -87.01 0.60 17.55
CA ILE A 342 -85.79 -0.01 16.99
C ILE A 342 -84.74 -0.25 18.09
N PHE A 343 -84.33 0.79 18.84
CA PHE A 343 -83.11 0.71 19.66
C PHE A 343 -83.33 0.20 21.09
N GLU A 344 -84.52 0.32 21.68
CA GLU A 344 -84.77 -0.04 23.09
C GLU A 344 -84.62 -1.56 23.34
N ASN A 345 -84.93 -2.36 22.32
CA ASN A 345 -84.84 -3.82 22.35
C ASN A 345 -83.74 -4.41 21.44
N LEU A 346 -82.87 -3.56 20.88
CA LEU A 346 -81.79 -3.99 20.00
C LEU A 346 -80.73 -4.80 20.77
N THR A 347 -80.47 -6.03 20.37
CA THR A 347 -79.40 -6.90 20.90
C THR A 347 -78.42 -7.32 19.81
N SER A 348 -77.25 -7.80 20.23
CA SER A 348 -76.29 -8.43 19.33
C SER A 348 -76.89 -9.62 18.60
N LYS A 349 -76.44 -9.82 17.36
CA LYS A 349 -76.83 -10.97 16.56
C LYS A 349 -76.17 -12.25 17.10
N GLY A 350 -76.89 -13.37 17.06
CA GLY A 350 -76.39 -14.65 17.57
C GLY A 350 -76.25 -14.77 19.08
N GLY A 351 -76.92 -13.93 19.87
CA GLY A 351 -76.87 -13.97 21.34
C GLY A 351 -75.46 -13.74 21.89
N GLY A 352 -74.84 -12.61 21.50
CA GLY A 352 -73.48 -12.24 21.94
C GLY A 352 -72.33 -12.87 21.14
N LYS A 353 -72.60 -13.84 20.26
CA LYS A 353 -71.54 -14.58 19.54
C LYS A 353 -71.00 -13.88 18.30
N LEU A 354 -71.79 -13.03 17.63
CA LEU A 354 -71.36 -12.34 16.40
C LEU A 354 -70.61 -11.05 16.74
N THR A 355 -69.27 -11.07 16.59
CA THR A 355 -68.39 -9.90 16.70
C THR A 355 -68.09 -9.31 15.32
N GLY A 356 -67.53 -8.10 15.25
CA GLY A 356 -67.12 -7.52 13.96
C GLY A 356 -66.04 -8.35 13.27
N LYS A 357 -65.17 -8.98 14.05
CA LYS A 357 -64.16 -9.95 13.58
C LYS A 357 -64.77 -11.23 13.00
N ALA A 358 -65.84 -11.73 13.59
CA ALA A 358 -66.61 -12.83 13.02
C ALA A 358 -67.28 -12.42 11.69
N ILE A 359 -67.84 -11.20 11.62
CA ILE A 359 -68.42 -10.64 10.39
C ILE A 359 -67.35 -10.48 9.30
N ALA A 360 -66.16 -9.98 9.63
CA ALA A 360 -65.05 -9.79 8.69
C ALA A 360 -64.56 -11.12 8.09
N ALA A 361 -64.53 -12.20 8.88
CA ALA A 361 -64.18 -13.54 8.39
C ALA A 361 -65.29 -14.21 7.56
N MET A 362 -66.56 -13.95 7.92
CA MET A 362 -67.73 -14.59 7.31
C MET A 362 -68.21 -13.90 6.01
N LEU A 363 -68.13 -12.57 5.95
CA LEU A 363 -68.70 -11.79 4.84
C LEU A 363 -68.11 -12.15 3.45
N PRO A 364 -66.81 -12.47 3.29
CA PRO A 364 -66.28 -12.94 2.01
C PRO A 364 -66.97 -14.21 1.49
N LEU A 365 -67.28 -15.15 2.38
CA LEU A 365 -68.01 -16.38 2.04
C LEU A 365 -69.45 -16.05 1.64
N LEU A 366 -70.15 -15.23 2.42
CA LEU A 366 -71.53 -14.81 2.09
C LEU A 366 -71.61 -14.12 0.72
N VAL A 367 -70.70 -13.20 0.43
CA VAL A 367 -70.64 -12.50 -0.87
C VAL A 367 -70.34 -13.47 -2.02
N HIS A 368 -69.44 -14.43 -1.83
CA HIS A 368 -69.18 -15.47 -2.82
C HIS A 368 -70.43 -16.31 -3.12
N TYR A 369 -71.11 -16.85 -2.09
CA TYR A 369 -72.32 -17.66 -2.28
C TYR A 369 -73.50 -16.88 -2.89
N VAL A 370 -73.63 -15.60 -2.55
CA VAL A 370 -74.68 -14.72 -3.08
C VAL A 370 -74.42 -14.33 -4.55
N ASN A 371 -73.17 -14.36 -5.01
CA ASN A 371 -72.79 -14.06 -6.41
C ASN A 371 -72.81 -15.27 -7.37
N GLU A 372 -72.59 -16.50 -6.88
CA GLU A 372 -72.36 -17.72 -7.70
C GLU A 372 -73.59 -18.66 -7.80
N ASP A 373 -74.80 -18.14 -7.54
CA ASP A 373 -76.10 -18.81 -7.73
C ASP A 373 -76.22 -20.24 -7.14
N PHE A 374 -76.13 -20.32 -5.81
CA PHE A 374 -76.56 -21.43 -4.94
C PHE A 374 -76.56 -22.87 -5.54
N PRO A 375 -75.37 -23.48 -5.75
CA PRO A 375 -75.29 -24.83 -6.28
C PRO A 375 -75.76 -25.88 -5.26
N LEU A 376 -76.64 -26.79 -5.69
CA LEU A 376 -77.26 -27.90 -4.93
C LEU A 376 -76.28 -28.96 -4.34
N GLN A 377 -74.98 -28.68 -4.32
CA GLN A 377 -73.92 -29.52 -3.73
C GLN A 377 -72.92 -28.72 -2.86
N ALA A 378 -73.27 -27.49 -2.46
CA ALA A 378 -72.40 -26.61 -1.66
C ALA A 378 -71.93 -27.24 -0.34
N ASP A 379 -72.75 -28.07 0.29
CA ASP A 379 -72.53 -28.66 1.61
C ASP A 379 -71.18 -29.40 1.76
N ARG A 380 -70.82 -30.25 0.78
CA ARG A 380 -69.52 -30.94 0.79
C ARG A 380 -68.36 -29.96 0.60
N LYS A 381 -68.44 -29.11 -0.43
CA LYS A 381 -67.36 -28.16 -0.75
C LYS A 381 -67.10 -27.16 0.37
N LEU A 382 -68.13 -26.65 1.05
CA LEU A 382 -67.92 -25.78 2.20
C LEU A 382 -67.30 -26.55 3.37
N LYS A 383 -67.77 -27.78 3.64
CA LYS A 383 -67.21 -28.60 4.73
C LYS A 383 -65.72 -28.88 4.52
N ASP A 384 -65.32 -29.21 3.30
CA ASP A 384 -63.91 -29.41 2.92
C ASP A 384 -63.11 -28.11 3.11
N VAL A 385 -63.58 -26.98 2.57
CA VAL A 385 -62.92 -25.66 2.68
C VAL A 385 -62.83 -25.15 4.13
N LEU A 386 -63.84 -25.41 4.97
CA LEU A 386 -63.80 -25.06 6.40
C LEU A 386 -62.84 -25.95 7.18
N MET A 387 -62.71 -27.24 6.82
CA MET A 387 -61.69 -28.11 7.40
C MET A 387 -60.28 -27.63 7.05
N ASP A 388 -60.04 -27.31 5.77
CA ASP A 388 -58.75 -26.76 5.33
C ASP A 388 -58.42 -25.45 6.06
N LEU A 389 -59.37 -24.51 6.17
CA LEU A 389 -59.17 -23.24 6.88
C LEU A 389 -58.87 -23.43 8.39
N VAL A 390 -59.54 -24.38 9.04
CA VAL A 390 -59.27 -24.74 10.45
C VAL A 390 -57.89 -25.39 10.60
N VAL A 391 -57.48 -26.25 9.66
CA VAL A 391 -56.15 -26.88 9.63
C VAL A 391 -55.05 -25.85 9.41
N GLU A 392 -55.19 -24.95 8.43
CA GLU A 392 -54.22 -23.88 8.18
C GLU A 392 -54.10 -22.91 9.37
N GLY A 393 -55.23 -22.54 10.00
CA GLY A 393 -55.24 -21.70 11.20
C GLY A 393 -54.59 -22.38 12.42
N ALA A 394 -54.82 -23.68 12.61
CA ALA A 394 -54.18 -24.46 13.66
C ALA A 394 -52.66 -24.65 13.40
N PHE A 395 -52.27 -24.92 12.15
CA PHE A 395 -50.88 -25.04 11.71
C PHE A 395 -50.10 -23.74 11.93
N ALA A 396 -50.63 -22.61 11.44
CA ALA A 396 -50.02 -21.30 11.62
C ALA A 396 -49.91 -20.93 13.11
N GLY A 397 -50.96 -21.19 13.89
CA GLY A 397 -50.94 -21.04 15.34
C GLY A 397 -49.86 -21.90 16.01
N GLY A 398 -49.68 -23.15 15.58
CA GLY A 398 -48.65 -24.06 16.07
C GLY A 398 -47.23 -23.57 15.80
N VAL A 399 -46.98 -22.99 14.61
CA VAL A 399 -45.68 -22.39 14.27
C VAL A 399 -45.37 -21.20 15.18
N GLU A 400 -46.31 -20.28 15.40
CA GLU A 400 -46.08 -19.14 16.31
C GLU A 400 -45.94 -19.58 17.78
N TYR A 401 -46.68 -20.62 18.20
CA TYR A 401 -46.57 -21.17 19.55
C TYR A 401 -45.20 -21.85 19.79
N PHE A 402 -44.63 -22.52 18.78
CA PHE A 402 -43.26 -23.04 18.83
C PHE A 402 -42.23 -21.93 19.05
N LYS A 403 -42.30 -20.84 18.27
CA LYS A 403 -41.43 -19.67 18.44
C LYS A 403 -41.54 -19.08 19.85
N LYS A 404 -42.78 -18.92 20.36
CA LYS A 404 -43.02 -18.40 21.71
C LYS A 404 -42.36 -19.28 22.78
N CYS A 405 -42.52 -20.61 22.70
CA CYS A 405 -41.92 -21.56 23.64
C CYS A 405 -40.38 -21.46 23.69
N ILE A 406 -39.71 -21.22 22.56
CA ILE A 406 -38.24 -21.09 22.48
C ILE A 406 -37.71 -19.83 23.17
N HIS A 407 -38.54 -18.80 23.33
CA HIS A 407 -38.17 -17.56 24.03
C HIS A 407 -38.79 -17.44 25.45
N GLU A 408 -39.48 -18.48 25.94
CA GLU A 408 -40.14 -18.47 27.24
C GLU A 408 -39.19 -18.94 28.36
N VAL A 409 -38.64 -17.97 29.10
CA VAL A 409 -37.63 -18.20 30.17
C VAL A 409 -38.07 -19.27 31.18
N SER A 410 -39.32 -19.24 31.64
CA SER A 410 -39.86 -20.24 32.58
C SER A 410 -39.85 -21.67 32.01
N MET A 411 -40.05 -21.83 30.70
CA MET A 411 -39.93 -23.13 30.04
C MET A 411 -38.47 -23.55 29.93
N ILE A 412 -37.59 -22.65 29.48
CA ILE A 412 -36.15 -22.90 29.35
C ILE A 412 -35.58 -23.34 30.70
N ASP A 413 -35.80 -22.55 31.75
CA ASP A 413 -35.35 -22.86 33.11
C ASP A 413 -35.87 -24.22 33.58
N SER A 414 -37.16 -24.55 33.38
CA SER A 414 -37.73 -25.84 33.81
C SER A 414 -37.10 -27.06 33.11
N VAL A 415 -36.66 -26.92 31.86
CA VAL A 415 -35.96 -27.99 31.13
C VAL A 415 -34.49 -28.05 31.57
N VAL A 416 -33.85 -26.89 31.72
CA VAL A 416 -32.42 -26.75 31.99
C VAL A 416 -32.07 -27.10 33.43
N THR A 417 -32.86 -26.72 34.44
CA THR A 417 -32.62 -27.14 35.84
C THR A 417 -32.68 -28.65 35.98
N SER A 418 -33.64 -29.33 35.32
CA SER A 418 -33.75 -30.79 35.33
C SER A 418 -32.51 -31.54 34.79
N GLN A 419 -31.68 -30.85 33.99
CA GLN A 419 -30.36 -31.34 33.57
C GLN A 419 -29.23 -30.83 34.47
N ARG A 420 -29.22 -29.55 34.87
CA ARG A 420 -28.16 -28.92 35.68
C ARG A 420 -28.14 -29.36 37.14
N GLU A 421 -29.25 -29.79 37.72
CA GLU A 421 -29.30 -30.39 39.08
C GLU A 421 -28.46 -31.67 39.22
N LYS A 422 -28.09 -32.33 38.11
CA LYS A 422 -27.13 -33.44 38.09
C LYS A 422 -25.66 -32.99 38.03
N ARG A 423 -25.38 -31.68 37.95
CA ARG A 423 -24.05 -31.11 37.69
C ARG A 423 -23.83 -29.74 38.37
N THR A 424 -23.83 -29.63 39.70
CA THR A 424 -22.96 -28.63 40.40
C THR A 424 -22.83 -28.84 41.90
N LEU A 425 -21.65 -28.54 42.43
CA LEU A 425 -21.40 -28.09 43.82
C LEU A 425 -20.03 -27.38 43.87
N ALA A 426 -20.03 -26.04 43.87
CA ALA A 426 -18.88 -25.18 44.12
C ALA A 426 -19.37 -23.73 44.39
N ASP A 427 -18.59 -22.94 45.14
CA ASP A 427 -19.01 -21.67 45.74
C ASP A 427 -18.02 -20.52 45.38
N GLY A 428 -18.46 -19.26 45.48
CA GLY A 428 -17.61 -18.07 45.28
C GLY A 428 -18.36 -16.81 44.79
N SER A 429 -18.32 -15.73 45.56
CA SER A 429 -19.19 -14.55 45.38
C SER A 429 -18.90 -13.67 44.16
N GLU A 430 -17.66 -13.58 43.68
CA GLU A 430 -17.35 -12.93 42.39
C GLU A 430 -17.50 -13.90 41.19
N LEU A 431 -17.27 -15.20 41.43
CA LEU A 431 -17.45 -16.23 40.41
C LEU A 431 -18.93 -16.36 40.02
N ALA A 432 -19.85 -16.07 40.94
CA ALA A 432 -21.30 -16.16 40.74
C ALA A 432 -21.83 -15.37 39.54
N SER A 433 -21.39 -14.12 39.32
CA SER A 433 -21.90 -13.27 38.23
C SER A 433 -21.37 -13.71 36.85
N MET A 434 -20.11 -14.13 36.78
CA MET A 434 -19.52 -14.70 35.58
C MET A 434 -20.06 -16.11 35.30
N SER A 435 -20.36 -16.89 36.34
CA SER A 435 -21.03 -18.19 36.24
C SER A 435 -22.48 -18.04 35.74
N GLN A 436 -23.22 -17.03 36.21
CA GLN A 436 -24.53 -16.66 35.65
C GLN A 436 -24.43 -16.27 34.17
N LEU A 437 -23.40 -15.51 33.78
CA LEU A 437 -23.17 -15.15 32.38
C LEU A 437 -22.81 -16.39 31.52
N ALA A 438 -21.99 -17.31 32.02
CA ALA A 438 -21.72 -18.61 31.35
C ALA A 438 -22.99 -19.49 31.24
N ALA A 439 -23.82 -19.48 32.29
CA ALA A 439 -25.08 -20.22 32.36
C ALA A 439 -26.19 -19.65 31.46
N SER A 440 -26.09 -18.38 31.04
CA SER A 440 -27.07 -17.70 30.18
C SER A 440 -27.10 -18.19 28.73
N ALA A 441 -26.01 -18.81 28.26
CA ALA A 441 -25.98 -19.52 26.99
C ALA A 441 -26.27 -21.01 27.20
N LEU A 442 -27.14 -21.57 26.36
CA LEU A 442 -27.49 -23.00 26.38
C LEU A 442 -26.38 -23.81 25.70
N THR A 443 -25.99 -24.94 26.28
CA THR A 443 -25.16 -25.93 25.55
C THR A 443 -25.97 -26.57 24.42
N SER A 444 -25.31 -27.26 23.49
CA SER A 444 -25.98 -27.95 22.38
C SER A 444 -26.99 -29.01 22.88
N GLU A 445 -26.63 -29.75 23.94
CA GLU A 445 -27.49 -30.76 24.58
C GLU A 445 -28.75 -30.12 25.20
N GLU A 446 -28.59 -28.98 25.89
CA GLU A 446 -29.68 -28.23 26.50
C GLU A 446 -30.60 -27.59 25.45
N LEU A 447 -30.04 -27.04 24.36
CA LEU A 447 -30.81 -26.42 23.28
C LEU A 447 -31.67 -27.46 22.55
N GLU A 448 -31.13 -28.64 22.21
CA GLU A 448 -31.92 -29.73 21.62
C GLU A 448 -33.04 -30.19 22.56
N ALA A 449 -32.78 -30.28 23.86
CA ALA A 449 -33.81 -30.62 24.85
C ALA A 449 -34.96 -29.58 24.87
N VAL A 450 -34.63 -28.28 24.87
CA VAL A 450 -35.61 -27.18 24.78
C VAL A 450 -36.39 -27.22 23.47
N MET A 451 -35.71 -27.38 22.32
CA MET A 451 -36.36 -27.42 21.00
C MET A 451 -37.31 -28.62 20.85
N ASN A 452 -36.93 -29.81 21.32
CA ASN A 452 -37.76 -31.00 21.22
C ASN A 452 -38.96 -30.94 22.20
N ALA A 453 -38.79 -30.30 23.38
CA ALA A 453 -39.90 -30.00 24.27
C ALA A 453 -40.86 -28.95 23.67
N ALA A 454 -40.34 -27.92 23.00
CA ALA A 454 -41.14 -26.89 22.33
C ALA A 454 -41.93 -27.46 21.13
N GLU A 455 -41.30 -28.32 20.33
CA GLU A 455 -41.95 -29.04 19.23
C GLU A 455 -43.11 -29.91 19.75
N SER A 456 -42.88 -30.69 20.80
CA SER A 456 -43.90 -31.53 21.44
C SER A 456 -45.11 -30.71 21.93
N ARG A 457 -44.86 -29.55 22.55
CA ARG A 457 -45.91 -28.62 23.00
C ARG A 457 -46.66 -27.98 21.83
N ALA A 458 -45.96 -27.62 20.75
CA ALA A 458 -46.56 -27.01 19.55
C ALA A 458 -47.44 -27.99 18.75
N ILE A 459 -47.00 -29.24 18.61
CA ILE A 459 -47.79 -30.32 18.00
C ILE A 459 -49.08 -30.57 18.82
N ALA A 460 -48.99 -30.63 20.15
CA ALA A 460 -50.15 -30.78 21.01
C ALA A 460 -51.14 -29.60 20.88
N TYR A 461 -50.63 -28.37 20.86
CA TYR A 461 -51.41 -27.15 20.68
C TYR A 461 -52.12 -27.07 19.31
N CYS A 462 -51.45 -27.52 18.23
CA CYS A 462 -52.05 -27.64 16.90
C CYS A 462 -53.19 -28.68 16.91
N LYS A 463 -52.93 -29.89 17.42
CA LYS A 463 -53.94 -30.95 17.56
C LYS A 463 -55.17 -30.50 18.34
N GLN A 464 -54.99 -29.73 19.41
CA GLN A 464 -56.08 -29.20 20.24
C GLN A 464 -57.02 -28.22 19.50
N ARG A 465 -56.60 -27.67 18.36
CA ARG A 465 -57.38 -26.69 17.58
C ARG A 465 -58.07 -27.25 16.35
N CYS A 466 -57.66 -28.42 15.86
CA CYS A 466 -58.32 -29.09 14.73
C CYS A 466 -59.62 -29.82 15.15
N VAL A 467 -60.49 -29.15 15.90
CA VAL A 467 -61.77 -29.71 16.36
C VAL A 467 -62.71 -29.91 15.16
N GLY A 468 -63.34 -31.09 15.07
CA GLY A 468 -64.23 -31.45 13.96
C GLY A 468 -63.51 -31.93 12.68
N VAL A 469 -62.18 -31.84 12.60
CA VAL A 469 -61.39 -32.27 11.45
C VAL A 469 -61.08 -33.79 11.52
N PRO A 470 -61.13 -34.55 10.41
CA PRO A 470 -60.74 -35.96 10.39
C PRO A 470 -59.30 -36.18 10.87
N VAL A 471 -59.09 -37.15 11.78
CA VAL A 471 -57.79 -37.44 12.44
C VAL A 471 -56.64 -37.60 11.43
N GLN A 472 -56.92 -38.16 10.25
CA GLN A 472 -55.93 -38.32 9.16
C GLN A 472 -55.35 -36.98 8.69
N LEU A 473 -56.19 -35.95 8.49
CA LEU A 473 -55.76 -34.59 8.13
C LEU A 473 -55.02 -33.91 9.29
N VAL A 474 -55.50 -34.12 10.52
CA VAL A 474 -54.86 -33.57 11.73
C VAL A 474 -53.45 -34.12 11.91
N THR A 475 -53.24 -35.44 11.78
CA THR A 475 -51.90 -36.04 11.86
C THR A 475 -51.01 -35.58 10.69
N MET A 476 -51.54 -35.53 9.46
CA MET A 476 -50.75 -35.06 8.31
C MET A 476 -50.29 -33.60 8.46
N SER A 477 -51.13 -32.69 8.97
CA SER A 477 -50.73 -31.29 9.12
C SER A 477 -50.04 -30.99 10.45
N CYS A 478 -50.65 -31.32 11.59
CA CYS A 478 -50.13 -30.98 12.92
C CYS A 478 -48.96 -31.85 13.38
N GLU A 479 -48.69 -33.01 12.77
CA GLU A 479 -47.51 -33.83 13.09
C GLU A 479 -46.49 -33.77 11.95
N VAL A 480 -46.87 -34.20 10.74
CA VAL A 480 -45.92 -34.38 9.63
C VAL A 480 -45.50 -33.03 9.03
N GLN A 481 -46.45 -32.20 8.59
CA GLN A 481 -46.11 -30.88 8.02
C GLN A 481 -45.53 -29.93 9.07
N LEU A 482 -46.14 -29.84 10.26
CA LEU A 482 -45.69 -28.95 11.33
C LEU A 482 -44.32 -29.37 11.88
N GLY A 483 -44.10 -30.66 12.12
CA GLY A 483 -42.79 -31.21 12.47
C GLY A 483 -41.75 -30.93 11.39
N THR A 484 -42.08 -31.11 10.11
CA THR A 484 -41.17 -30.75 8.99
C THR A 484 -40.85 -29.25 8.99
N LYS A 485 -41.85 -28.39 9.20
CA LYS A 485 -41.68 -26.93 9.27
C LYS A 485 -40.82 -26.51 10.46
N ILE A 486 -41.00 -27.14 11.63
CA ILE A 486 -40.21 -26.92 12.84
C ILE A 486 -38.77 -27.39 12.67
N ASN A 487 -38.54 -28.58 12.10
CA ASN A 487 -37.18 -29.08 11.85
C ASN A 487 -36.42 -28.24 10.80
N ASN A 488 -37.12 -27.58 9.88
CA ASN A 488 -36.55 -26.54 9.01
C ASN A 488 -36.22 -25.21 9.73
N LEU A 489 -36.79 -24.95 10.92
CA LEU A 489 -36.49 -23.78 11.75
C LEU A 489 -35.39 -24.05 12.79
N LYS A 490 -35.22 -25.30 13.28
CA LYS A 490 -34.18 -25.66 14.27
C LYS A 490 -32.76 -25.17 13.89
N PRO A 491 -32.29 -25.22 12.63
CA PRO A 491 -30.97 -24.69 12.25
C PRO A 491 -30.77 -23.20 12.59
N LEU A 492 -31.80 -22.36 12.44
CA LEU A 492 -31.72 -20.92 12.73
C LEU A 492 -31.50 -20.66 14.23
N TYR A 493 -32.19 -21.41 15.09
CA TYR A 493 -32.01 -21.31 16.55
C TYR A 493 -30.68 -21.90 17.03
N ARG A 494 -30.13 -22.91 16.32
CA ARG A 494 -28.75 -23.36 16.56
C ARG A 494 -27.74 -22.25 16.25
N GLU A 495 -27.87 -21.58 15.10
CA GLU A 495 -27.00 -20.47 14.71
C GLU A 495 -27.12 -19.27 15.66
N GLU A 496 -28.34 -18.90 16.07
CA GLU A 496 -28.58 -17.86 17.08
C GLU A 496 -27.93 -18.20 18.43
N ASN A 497 -28.01 -19.46 18.86
CA ASN A 497 -27.39 -19.91 20.10
C ASN A 497 -25.86 -20.02 19.98
N GLU A 498 -25.31 -20.45 18.84
CA GLU A 498 -23.86 -20.37 18.61
C GLU A 498 -23.34 -18.93 18.68
N HIS A 499 -24.08 -17.96 18.13
CA HIS A 499 -23.73 -16.55 18.24
C HIS A 499 -23.69 -16.10 19.71
N LYS A 500 -24.71 -16.46 20.51
CA LYS A 500 -24.75 -16.17 21.96
C LYS A 500 -23.61 -16.85 22.71
N ILE A 501 -23.26 -18.10 22.39
CA ILE A 501 -22.10 -18.79 22.97
C ILE A 501 -20.81 -18.04 22.61
N ARG A 502 -20.58 -17.69 21.33
CA ARG A 502 -19.39 -16.92 20.90
C ARG A 502 -19.27 -15.58 21.63
N GLU A 503 -20.37 -14.88 21.85
CA GLU A 503 -20.41 -13.62 22.60
C GLU A 503 -20.09 -13.82 24.09
N VAL A 504 -20.77 -14.77 24.75
CA VAL A 504 -20.54 -15.12 26.17
C VAL A 504 -19.08 -15.53 26.40
N LEU A 505 -18.54 -16.44 25.59
CA LEU A 505 -17.13 -16.84 25.62
C LEU A 505 -16.18 -15.64 25.44
N THR A 506 -16.47 -14.76 24.48
CA THR A 506 -15.66 -13.55 24.25
C THR A 506 -15.65 -12.63 25.47
N ARG A 507 -16.80 -12.38 26.09
CA ARG A 507 -16.95 -11.57 27.31
C ARG A 507 -16.26 -12.21 28.52
N LEU A 508 -16.44 -13.51 28.76
CA LEU A 508 -15.81 -14.25 29.87
C LEU A 508 -14.27 -14.13 29.84
N GLY A 509 -13.67 -14.21 28.66
CA GLY A 509 -12.21 -14.08 28.51
C GLY A 509 -11.69 -12.64 28.59
N GLU A 510 -12.54 -11.60 28.58
CA GLU A 510 -12.09 -10.21 28.38
C GLU A 510 -11.21 -9.70 29.53
N GLY A 511 -11.63 -9.93 30.79
CA GLY A 511 -10.83 -9.56 31.96
C GLY A 511 -9.46 -10.25 31.99
N LEU A 512 -9.39 -11.50 31.52
CA LEU A 512 -8.14 -12.27 31.41
C LEU A 512 -7.26 -11.77 30.26
N ARG A 513 -7.83 -11.48 29.08
CA ARG A 513 -7.10 -10.87 27.96
C ARG A 513 -6.54 -9.51 28.33
N ASN A 514 -7.29 -8.68 29.06
CA ASN A 514 -6.83 -7.38 29.55
C ASN A 514 -5.73 -7.53 30.61
N THR A 515 -5.88 -8.46 31.56
CA THR A 515 -4.86 -8.76 32.58
C THR A 515 -3.55 -9.28 31.96
N ALA A 516 -3.63 -10.19 30.99
CA ALA A 516 -2.49 -10.69 30.24
C ALA A 516 -1.81 -9.58 29.42
N SER A 517 -2.61 -8.76 28.73
CA SER A 517 -2.12 -7.61 27.94
C SER A 517 -1.36 -6.61 28.81
N LYS A 518 -1.89 -6.31 30.01
CA LYS A 518 -1.24 -5.42 30.98
C LYS A 518 0.10 -6.00 31.46
N LYS A 519 0.14 -7.28 31.85
CA LYS A 519 1.37 -7.98 32.25
C LYS A 519 2.45 -7.99 31.14
N VAL A 520 2.04 -8.10 29.87
CA VAL A 520 2.96 -8.01 28.72
C VAL A 520 3.47 -6.58 28.48
N GLN A 521 2.65 -5.56 28.74
CA GLN A 521 3.03 -4.14 28.61
C GLN A 521 3.92 -3.64 29.76
N GLU A 522 3.78 -4.20 30.96
CA GLU A 522 4.56 -3.84 32.16
C GLU A 522 5.94 -4.51 32.23
N LEU A 523 6.35 -5.26 31.21
CA LEU A 523 7.67 -5.91 31.14
C LEU A 523 8.81 -4.89 31.04
N GLN A 524 9.81 -5.04 31.90
CA GLN A 524 11.01 -4.20 31.91
C GLN A 524 12.00 -4.67 30.83
N LEU A 525 12.13 -3.89 29.76
CA LEU A 525 13.03 -4.14 28.62
C LEU A 525 14.23 -3.17 28.64
N PRO A 526 15.45 -3.61 28.31
CA PRO A 526 15.79 -4.84 27.60
C PRO A 526 15.96 -6.08 28.49
N MET A 527 15.62 -7.25 27.96
CA MET A 527 15.77 -8.56 28.62
C MET A 527 16.21 -9.65 27.65
N ALA A 528 16.68 -10.79 28.17
CA ALA A 528 17.06 -11.94 27.34
C ALA A 528 15.83 -12.55 26.63
N ASP A 529 15.94 -12.86 25.34
CA ASP A 529 14.80 -13.35 24.55
C ASP A 529 14.27 -14.72 25.04
N SER A 530 15.12 -15.57 25.60
CA SER A 530 14.70 -16.82 26.25
C SER A 530 13.80 -16.57 27.47
N SER A 531 14.15 -15.59 28.31
CA SER A 531 13.32 -15.16 29.45
C SER A 531 12.02 -14.50 28.97
N LEU A 532 12.07 -13.70 27.90
CA LEU A 532 10.87 -13.11 27.30
C LEU A 532 9.92 -14.19 26.77
N GLN A 533 10.42 -15.17 26.00
CA GLN A 533 9.63 -16.30 25.51
C GLN A 533 9.00 -17.11 26.66
N GLN A 534 9.77 -17.41 27.71
CA GLN A 534 9.28 -18.13 28.88
C GLN A 534 8.17 -17.36 29.62
N ILE A 535 8.34 -16.04 29.82
CA ILE A 535 7.35 -15.18 30.47
C ILE A 535 6.09 -15.05 29.62
N CYS A 536 6.22 -14.83 28.32
CA CYS A 536 5.09 -14.77 27.39
C CYS A 536 4.30 -16.09 27.35
N SER A 537 4.99 -17.23 27.30
CA SER A 537 4.39 -18.56 27.39
C SER A 537 3.64 -18.77 28.72
N ASN A 538 4.26 -18.40 29.84
CA ASN A 538 3.63 -18.44 31.16
C ASN A 538 2.41 -17.52 31.26
N ILE A 539 2.42 -16.34 30.64
CA ILE A 539 1.25 -15.43 30.60
C ILE A 539 0.10 -16.06 29.80
N ILE A 540 0.39 -16.64 28.63
CA ILE A 540 -0.60 -17.34 27.80
C ILE A 540 -1.18 -18.54 28.56
N HIS A 541 -0.34 -19.40 29.13
CA HIS A 541 -0.77 -20.57 29.89
C HIS A 541 -1.67 -20.19 31.07
N ASN A 542 -1.27 -19.20 31.88
CA ASN A 542 -2.07 -18.75 33.01
C ASN A 542 -3.40 -18.11 32.58
N ALA A 543 -3.43 -17.41 31.44
CA ALA A 543 -4.65 -16.81 30.90
C ALA A 543 -5.63 -17.89 30.38
N LEU A 544 -5.13 -18.93 29.71
CA LEU A 544 -5.93 -20.07 29.24
C LEU A 544 -6.45 -20.93 30.40
N HIS A 545 -5.61 -21.24 31.39
CA HIS A 545 -6.01 -21.99 32.59
C HIS A 545 -7.04 -21.21 33.43
N GLY A 546 -6.89 -19.89 33.55
CA GLY A 546 -7.90 -19.03 34.19
C GLY A 546 -9.23 -19.01 33.42
N TYR A 547 -9.18 -19.07 32.09
CA TYR A 547 -10.36 -19.07 31.23
C TYR A 547 -11.12 -20.40 31.30
N GLU A 548 -10.42 -21.53 31.35
CA GLU A 548 -10.99 -22.86 31.54
C GLU A 548 -11.86 -22.97 32.81
N ALA A 549 -11.49 -22.26 33.88
CA ALA A 549 -12.25 -22.20 35.13
C ALA A 549 -13.53 -21.32 35.04
N LEU A 550 -13.58 -20.35 34.12
CA LEU A 550 -14.73 -19.45 33.94
C LEU A 550 -15.79 -19.99 32.97
N VAL A 551 -15.40 -20.82 32.01
CA VAL A 551 -16.28 -21.27 30.91
C VAL A 551 -17.35 -22.29 31.35
N GLY A 552 -17.12 -23.00 32.46
CA GLY A 552 -18.12 -23.88 33.09
C GLY A 552 -18.70 -24.93 32.12
N PRO A 553 -20.03 -24.93 31.84
CA PRO A 553 -20.68 -25.99 31.07
C PRO A 553 -20.27 -26.05 29.60
N HIS A 554 -19.68 -25.00 29.02
CA HIS A 554 -19.26 -24.97 27.61
C HIS A 554 -17.84 -25.51 27.36
N LYS A 555 -17.14 -25.94 28.42
CA LYS A 555 -15.78 -26.47 28.37
C LYS A 555 -15.68 -27.68 27.43
N GLY A 556 -14.66 -27.69 26.57
CA GLY A 556 -14.40 -28.77 25.61
C GLY A 556 -15.23 -28.71 24.32
N SER A 557 -16.18 -27.79 24.19
CA SER A 557 -16.92 -27.56 22.93
C SER A 557 -16.00 -27.05 21.80
N HIS A 558 -16.45 -27.14 20.53
CA HIS A 558 -15.71 -26.56 19.41
C HIS A 558 -15.51 -25.04 19.57
N LEU A 559 -16.58 -24.32 19.94
CA LEU A 559 -16.55 -22.87 20.16
C LEU A 559 -15.63 -22.47 21.32
N TYR A 560 -15.51 -23.29 22.36
CA TYR A 560 -14.51 -23.11 23.42
C TYR A 560 -13.08 -23.17 22.86
N HIS A 561 -12.75 -24.20 22.06
CA HIS A 561 -11.41 -24.31 21.46
C HIS A 561 -11.12 -23.18 20.47
N GLU A 562 -12.11 -22.75 19.68
CA GLU A 562 -12.04 -21.57 18.80
C GLU A 562 -11.72 -20.29 19.59
N ALA A 563 -12.43 -20.06 20.70
CA ALA A 563 -12.21 -18.91 21.58
C ALA A 563 -10.86 -18.96 22.31
N CYS A 564 -10.43 -20.14 22.79
CA CYS A 564 -9.11 -20.35 23.38
C CYS A 564 -8.00 -20.02 22.38
N LYS A 565 -8.10 -20.52 21.14
CA LYS A 565 -7.13 -20.22 20.10
C LYS A 565 -7.09 -18.71 19.79
N LYS A 566 -8.24 -18.08 19.58
CA LYS A 566 -8.33 -16.63 19.33
C LYS A 566 -7.71 -15.82 20.49
N MET A 567 -7.95 -16.23 21.73
CA MET A 567 -7.35 -15.61 22.92
C MET A 567 -5.83 -15.80 23.00
N GLN A 568 -5.33 -16.99 22.64
CA GLN A 568 -3.90 -17.24 22.50
C GLN A 568 -3.26 -16.35 21.41
N ASP A 569 -3.87 -16.31 20.22
CA ASP A 569 -3.41 -15.50 19.08
C ASP A 569 -3.40 -13.99 19.43
N GLU A 570 -4.45 -13.47 20.07
CA GLU A 570 -4.54 -12.06 20.52
C GLU A 570 -3.48 -11.68 21.57
N ILE A 571 -3.08 -12.61 22.45
CA ILE A 571 -2.00 -12.39 23.42
C ILE A 571 -0.64 -12.52 22.72
N GLN A 572 -0.45 -13.54 21.87
CA GLN A 572 0.79 -13.76 21.13
C GLN A 572 1.18 -12.56 20.27
N VAL A 573 0.23 -11.94 19.55
CA VAL A 573 0.50 -10.72 18.76
C VAL A 573 1.02 -9.56 19.63
N LYS A 574 0.64 -9.49 20.92
CA LYS A 574 1.17 -8.50 21.86
C LYS A 574 2.56 -8.88 22.37
N CYS A 575 2.79 -10.17 22.63
CA CYS A 575 4.11 -10.72 22.94
C CYS A 575 5.13 -10.45 21.81
N ASP A 576 4.74 -10.71 20.56
CA ASP A 576 5.56 -10.47 19.36
C ASP A 576 5.88 -8.98 19.18
N LYS A 577 4.92 -8.10 19.46
CA LYS A 577 5.14 -6.65 19.44
C LYS A 577 6.15 -6.22 20.51
N VAL A 578 6.10 -6.80 21.71
CA VAL A 578 7.07 -6.56 22.78
C VAL A 578 8.45 -7.12 22.45
N ALA A 579 8.53 -8.30 21.79
CA ALA A 579 9.79 -8.86 21.31
C ALA A 579 10.49 -7.96 20.27
N ARG A 580 9.74 -7.33 19.36
CA ARG A 580 10.30 -6.31 18.45
C ARG A 580 10.86 -5.10 19.21
N ILE A 581 10.11 -4.58 20.18
CA ILE A 581 10.57 -3.45 21.03
C ILE A 581 11.80 -3.84 21.88
N ASN A 582 11.91 -5.10 22.30
CA ASN A 582 13.11 -5.63 22.98
C ASN A 582 14.32 -5.61 22.04
N MET A 583 14.16 -6.15 20.83
CA MET A 583 15.20 -6.18 19.79
C MET A 583 15.63 -4.77 19.36
N ASP A 584 14.69 -3.84 19.19
CA ASP A 584 14.97 -2.43 18.86
C ASP A 584 15.79 -1.76 19.98
N LYS A 585 15.44 -1.99 21.25
CA LYS A 585 16.20 -1.48 22.41
C LYS A 585 17.62 -2.06 22.47
N ILE A 586 17.78 -3.36 22.27
CA ILE A 586 19.09 -4.04 22.27
C ILE A 586 19.95 -3.52 21.10
N SER A 587 19.36 -3.36 19.91
CA SER A 587 20.02 -2.77 18.74
C SER A 587 20.46 -1.32 18.97
N ALA A 588 19.62 -0.50 19.61
CA ALA A 588 19.95 0.87 19.99
C ALA A 588 21.12 0.94 20.99
N ILE A 589 21.15 0.04 21.99
CA ILE A 589 22.28 -0.09 22.93
C ILE A 589 23.56 -0.46 22.18
N PHE A 590 23.54 -1.48 21.31
CA PHE A 590 24.71 -1.82 20.50
C PHE A 590 25.16 -0.67 19.58
N SER A 591 24.23 0.13 19.04
CA SER A 591 24.57 1.34 18.26
C SER A 591 25.30 2.39 19.10
N ALA A 592 24.83 2.64 20.33
CA ALA A 592 25.49 3.53 21.28
C ALA A 592 26.88 3.00 21.70
N VAL A 593 26.99 1.70 22.02
CA VAL A 593 28.28 1.07 22.37
C VAL A 593 29.27 1.08 21.20
N LYS A 594 28.83 0.81 19.96
CA LYS A 594 29.67 0.93 18.76
C LYS A 594 30.14 2.36 18.51
N THR A 595 29.33 3.36 18.87
CA THR A 595 29.72 4.78 18.82
C THR A 595 30.74 5.12 19.92
N LEU A 596 30.53 4.62 21.14
CA LEU A 596 31.46 4.79 22.26
C LEU A 596 32.83 4.17 21.97
N PHE A 597 32.87 2.94 21.42
CA PHE A 597 34.11 2.28 20.99
C PHE A 597 34.93 3.13 20.02
N ARG A 598 34.27 3.71 19.01
CA ARG A 598 34.92 4.60 18.01
C ARG A 598 35.45 5.87 18.66
N ASN A 599 34.63 6.53 19.47
CA ASN A 599 34.99 7.78 20.14
C ASN A 599 36.16 7.57 21.11
N GLU A 600 36.16 6.48 21.88
CA GLU A 600 37.24 6.12 22.79
C GLU A 600 38.54 5.81 22.00
N TYR A 601 38.45 5.09 20.88
CA TYR A 601 39.61 4.83 20.02
C TYR A 601 40.25 6.14 19.49
N GLU A 602 39.47 7.01 18.82
CA GLU A 602 40.00 8.27 18.25
C GLU A 602 40.51 9.20 19.35
N HIS A 603 39.79 9.33 20.48
CA HIS A 603 40.20 10.17 21.61
C HIS A 603 41.51 9.68 22.26
N ARG A 604 41.70 8.36 22.43
CA ARG A 604 42.96 7.80 22.94
C ARG A 604 44.10 8.01 21.94
N PHE A 605 43.85 7.88 20.64
CA PHE A 605 44.86 8.11 19.61
C PHE A 605 45.35 9.58 19.62
N LEU A 606 44.42 10.54 19.71
CA LEU A 606 44.73 11.96 19.90
C LEU A 606 45.54 12.21 21.19
N ALA A 607 45.15 11.59 22.30
CA ALA A 607 45.83 11.73 23.59
C ALA A 607 47.29 11.21 23.55
N HIS A 608 47.58 10.16 22.79
CA HIS A 608 48.96 9.67 22.58
C HIS A 608 49.85 10.68 21.85
N SER A 609 49.30 11.52 20.96
CA SER A 609 50.05 12.63 20.34
C SER A 609 50.28 13.78 21.33
N LEU A 610 49.26 14.14 22.12
CA LEU A 610 49.35 15.19 23.14
C LEU A 610 50.39 14.88 24.23
N ALA A 611 50.44 13.62 24.70
CA ALA A 611 51.47 13.18 25.67
C ALA A 611 52.91 13.34 25.13
N ASN A 612 53.08 13.33 23.80
CA ASN A 612 54.37 13.49 23.14
C ASN A 612 54.69 14.93 22.71
N ASN A 613 53.71 15.86 22.65
CA ASN A 613 53.89 17.21 22.09
C ASN A 613 53.72 18.32 23.15
N VAL A 614 54.79 18.60 23.91
CA VAL A 614 54.79 19.53 25.05
C VAL A 614 54.81 21.02 24.66
N GLN A 615 55.26 21.36 23.45
CA GLN A 615 55.45 22.76 23.02
C GLN A 615 54.26 23.41 22.29
N ILE A 616 53.25 22.64 21.86
CA ILE A 616 52.07 23.18 21.17
C ILE A 616 50.89 23.22 22.16
N ARG A 617 50.80 24.29 22.95
CA ARG A 617 49.66 24.52 23.87
C ARG A 617 48.48 25.26 23.24
N ASP A 618 48.72 25.98 22.15
CA ASP A 618 47.74 26.93 21.60
C ASP A 618 46.83 26.32 20.51
N HIS A 619 47.26 25.21 19.89
CA HIS A 619 46.51 24.49 18.85
C HIS A 619 46.49 22.98 19.15
N LEU A 620 45.36 22.49 19.68
CA LEU A 620 45.10 21.07 19.87
C LEU A 620 44.87 20.40 18.50
N PRO A 621 45.42 19.21 18.20
CA PRO A 621 45.08 18.49 16.98
C PRO A 621 43.58 18.19 16.93
N SER A 622 42.92 18.61 15.85
CA SER A 622 41.47 18.43 15.65
C SER A 622 41.13 17.07 15.04
N THR A 623 42.12 16.42 14.41
CA THR A 623 42.01 15.16 13.70
C THR A 623 43.18 14.23 14.04
N VAL A 624 42.97 12.92 13.93
CA VAL A 624 44.05 11.91 14.12
C VAL A 624 45.15 12.11 13.08
N GLU A 625 44.76 12.54 11.88
CA GLU A 625 45.59 12.86 10.73
C GLU A 625 46.61 13.99 11.03
N GLU A 626 46.20 15.04 11.76
CA GLU A 626 47.11 16.08 12.25
C GLU A 626 48.09 15.59 13.32
N SER A 627 47.67 14.57 14.08
CA SER A 627 48.37 14.07 15.28
C SER A 627 49.62 13.21 14.97
N LEU A 628 49.79 12.76 13.73
CA LEU A 628 50.80 11.78 13.27
C LEU A 628 52.24 12.34 13.13
N LYS A 629 52.62 13.34 13.93
CA LYS A 629 53.92 14.03 13.85
C LYS A 629 54.62 14.09 15.21
N THR A 630 55.92 13.86 15.18
CA THR A 630 56.83 14.03 16.33
C THR A 630 57.09 15.50 16.62
N LYS A 631 57.72 15.78 17.78
CA LYS A 631 58.16 17.12 18.21
C LYS A 631 58.94 17.89 17.14
N ASP A 632 59.76 17.19 16.35
CA ASP A 632 60.63 17.77 15.33
C ASP A 632 59.92 17.93 13.97
N GLY A 633 58.60 17.72 13.91
CA GLY A 633 57.80 17.80 12.69
C GLY A 633 57.95 16.60 11.74
N LYS A 634 58.70 15.56 12.13
CA LYS A 634 58.83 14.31 11.36
C LYS A 634 57.56 13.45 11.51
N PRO A 635 57.14 12.68 10.49
CA PRO A 635 56.08 11.68 10.63
C PRO A 635 56.46 10.55 11.61
N PHE A 636 55.48 9.86 12.20
CA PHE A 636 55.78 8.66 13.00
C PHE A 636 56.28 7.49 12.14
N ALA A 637 57.18 6.69 12.69
CA ALA A 637 57.63 5.44 12.06
C ALA A 637 56.47 4.41 12.01
N PRO A 638 56.36 3.55 10.99
CA PRO A 638 55.24 2.60 10.86
C PRO A 638 54.99 1.75 12.11
N LYS A 639 56.06 1.29 12.77
CA LYS A 639 55.99 0.51 14.02
C LYS A 639 55.44 1.30 15.22
N GLN A 640 55.65 2.62 15.27
CA GLN A 640 55.10 3.48 16.32
C GLN A 640 53.59 3.66 16.13
N VAL A 641 53.14 3.82 14.88
CA VAL A 641 51.71 3.88 14.53
C VAL A 641 51.01 2.55 14.84
N GLU A 642 51.68 1.42 14.57
CA GLU A 642 51.22 0.08 14.94
C GLU A 642 51.08 -0.11 16.46
N GLU A 643 52.08 0.31 17.24
CA GLU A 643 52.05 0.22 18.71
C GLU A 643 50.94 1.09 19.32
N ILE A 644 50.81 2.35 18.88
CA ILE A 644 49.75 3.27 19.34
C ILE A 644 48.37 2.69 18.97
N HIS A 645 48.22 2.16 17.75
CA HIS A 645 46.99 1.51 17.31
C HIS A 645 46.60 0.33 18.21
N LEU A 646 47.54 -0.59 18.49
CA LEU A 646 47.31 -1.75 19.35
C LEU A 646 46.92 -1.35 20.79
N GLN A 647 47.54 -0.30 21.34
CA GLN A 647 47.20 0.22 22.67
C GLN A 647 45.79 0.85 22.68
N CYS A 648 45.46 1.68 21.69
CA CYS A 648 44.13 2.30 21.56
C CYS A 648 43.03 1.25 21.32
N ALA A 649 43.28 0.26 20.47
CA ALA A 649 42.36 -0.85 20.21
C ALA A 649 42.03 -1.64 21.47
N LYS A 650 43.03 -1.95 22.30
CA LYS A 650 42.84 -2.65 23.58
C LYS A 650 42.00 -1.86 24.58
N LEU A 651 42.21 -0.54 24.67
CA LEU A 651 41.43 0.33 25.55
C LEU A 651 39.98 0.48 25.06
N ALA A 652 39.77 0.66 23.76
CA ALA A 652 38.44 0.71 23.17
C ALA A 652 37.68 -0.62 23.36
N GLY A 653 38.36 -1.77 23.22
CA GLY A 653 37.80 -3.10 23.49
C GLY A 653 37.31 -3.25 24.95
N ALA A 654 38.14 -2.86 25.92
CA ALA A 654 37.74 -2.88 27.33
C ALA A 654 36.55 -1.92 27.63
N ALA A 655 36.49 -0.78 26.94
CA ALA A 655 35.35 0.14 27.03
C ALA A 655 34.06 -0.43 26.41
N TYR A 656 34.16 -1.18 25.31
CA TYR A 656 33.06 -1.95 24.72
C TYR A 656 32.54 -3.01 25.70
N GLU A 657 33.42 -3.89 26.19
CA GLU A 657 33.03 -4.99 27.10
C GLU A 657 32.35 -4.46 28.37
N LYS A 658 32.90 -3.42 28.98
CA LYS A 658 32.27 -2.75 30.12
C LYS A 658 30.89 -2.18 29.75
N SER A 659 30.79 -1.45 28.64
CA SER A 659 29.53 -0.79 28.26
C SER A 659 28.42 -1.78 27.90
N VAL A 660 28.75 -2.93 27.29
CA VAL A 660 27.78 -4.03 27.10
C VAL A 660 27.35 -4.60 28.45
N LYS A 661 28.30 -4.89 29.35
CA LYS A 661 27.99 -5.50 30.66
C LYS A 661 27.19 -4.60 31.58
N ASP A 662 27.46 -3.30 31.58
CA ASP A 662 26.73 -2.29 32.37
C ASP A 662 25.29 -2.08 31.85
N ALA A 663 25.06 -2.24 30.53
CA ALA A 663 23.74 -2.04 29.90
C ALA A 663 22.91 -3.32 29.73
N LEU A 664 23.56 -4.49 29.58
CA LEU A 664 22.94 -5.80 29.33
C LEU A 664 23.62 -6.86 30.24
N PRO A 665 23.35 -6.89 31.55
CA PRO A 665 24.12 -7.70 32.51
C PRO A 665 24.03 -9.23 32.31
N TRP A 666 23.05 -9.69 31.54
CA TRP A 666 22.82 -11.09 31.15
C TRP A 666 23.55 -11.50 29.87
N MET A 667 24.30 -10.59 29.24
CA MET A 667 24.97 -10.81 27.95
C MET A 667 26.46 -11.10 28.14
N GLU A 668 26.79 -12.39 28.16
CA GLU A 668 28.16 -12.88 28.34
C GLU A 668 28.99 -12.84 27.03
N SER A 669 30.30 -13.05 27.16
CA SER A 669 31.22 -13.28 26.04
C SER A 669 31.02 -14.69 25.45
N GLY A 670 30.91 -14.83 24.13
CA GLY A 670 30.46 -16.08 23.50
C GLY A 670 28.97 -16.11 23.17
N ASN A 671 28.26 -14.99 23.34
CA ASN A 671 26.90 -14.81 22.83
C ASN A 671 26.96 -14.30 21.38
N GLU A 672 26.39 -15.05 20.44
CA GLU A 672 26.47 -14.76 18.99
C GLU A 672 26.14 -13.31 18.62
N LEU A 673 25.15 -12.70 19.28
CA LEU A 673 24.74 -11.31 19.02
C LEU A 673 25.77 -10.30 19.52
N ASN A 674 26.39 -10.55 20.68
CA ASN A 674 27.48 -9.74 21.21
C ASN A 674 28.73 -9.88 20.34
N ASP A 675 29.12 -11.12 20.04
CA ASP A 675 30.32 -11.43 19.26
C ASP A 675 30.22 -10.86 17.83
N PHE A 676 29.03 -10.88 17.21
CA PHE A 676 28.78 -10.22 15.92
C PHE A 676 28.94 -8.69 15.99
N ASN A 677 28.43 -8.04 17.04
CA ASN A 677 28.58 -6.59 17.21
C ASN A 677 30.02 -6.19 17.55
N HIS A 678 30.74 -7.03 18.30
CA HIS A 678 32.17 -6.87 18.56
C HIS A 678 32.99 -7.05 17.26
N TYR A 679 32.67 -8.05 16.44
CA TYR A 679 33.27 -8.25 15.12
C TYR A 679 33.06 -7.02 14.20
N GLN A 680 31.90 -6.36 14.22
CA GLN A 680 31.69 -5.09 13.51
C GLN A 680 32.63 -3.98 14.01
N CYS A 681 32.93 -3.91 15.31
CA CYS A 681 33.92 -2.98 15.86
C CYS A 681 35.33 -3.29 15.33
N LEU A 682 35.73 -4.56 15.32
CA LEU A 682 37.03 -5.01 14.83
C LEU A 682 37.21 -4.80 13.31
N GLN A 683 36.17 -4.98 12.49
CA GLN A 683 36.25 -4.66 11.06
C GLN A 683 36.39 -3.15 10.81
N TRP A 684 35.64 -2.32 11.54
CA TRP A 684 35.82 -0.86 11.46
C TRP A 684 37.24 -0.44 11.90
N LEU A 685 37.74 -1.01 12.99
CA LEU A 685 39.07 -0.73 13.52
C LEU A 685 40.19 -1.14 12.54
N LYS A 686 40.04 -2.27 11.85
CA LYS A 686 40.93 -2.72 10.77
C LYS A 686 40.91 -1.75 9.58
N GLN A 687 39.74 -1.25 9.17
CA GLN A 687 39.63 -0.26 8.09
C GLN A 687 40.28 1.06 8.49
N ARG A 688 39.93 1.59 9.67
CA ARG A 688 40.44 2.87 10.19
C ARG A 688 41.96 2.85 10.36
N TYR A 689 42.54 1.71 10.73
CA TYR A 689 43.99 1.54 10.76
C TYR A 689 44.63 1.65 9.37
N ALA A 690 44.05 1.05 8.34
CA ALA A 690 44.54 1.15 6.96
C ALA A 690 44.45 2.59 6.39
N GLU A 691 43.42 3.35 6.79
CA GLU A 691 43.31 4.79 6.49
C GLU A 691 44.46 5.58 7.14
N ILE A 692 44.68 5.38 8.45
CA ILE A 692 45.76 6.02 9.22
C ILE A 692 47.15 5.66 8.65
N GLN A 693 47.37 4.40 8.29
CA GLN A 693 48.61 3.96 7.63
C GLN A 693 48.81 4.64 6.27
N THR A 694 47.76 4.71 5.44
CA THR A 694 47.81 5.37 4.13
C THR A 694 48.16 6.86 4.26
N TYR A 695 47.55 7.56 5.21
CA TYR A 695 47.84 8.96 5.49
C TYR A 695 49.26 9.17 6.02
N ASN A 696 49.72 8.33 6.96
CA ASN A 696 51.09 8.40 7.47
C ASN A 696 52.13 8.14 6.36
N ASN A 697 51.87 7.20 5.46
CA ASN A 697 52.73 6.95 4.29
C ASN A 697 52.82 8.17 3.36
N MET A 698 51.72 8.90 3.15
CA MET A 698 51.72 10.17 2.39
C MET A 698 52.55 11.26 3.09
N LEU A 699 52.48 11.37 4.41
CA LEU A 699 53.34 12.27 5.19
C LEU A 699 54.82 11.90 5.05
N ILE A 700 55.17 10.60 5.12
CA ILE A 700 56.54 10.10 4.94
C ILE A 700 57.05 10.40 3.53
N GLN A 701 56.26 10.15 2.47
CA GLN A 701 56.66 10.51 1.10
C GLN A 701 56.96 12.01 0.98
N THR A 702 56.07 12.86 1.51
CA THR A 702 56.24 14.32 1.51
C THR A 702 57.51 14.75 2.27
N TYR A 703 57.85 14.06 3.36
CA TYR A 703 59.08 14.28 4.12
C TYR A 703 60.33 13.85 3.32
N CYS A 704 60.31 12.68 2.67
CA CYS A 704 61.41 12.23 1.80
C CYS A 704 61.65 13.18 0.62
N GLU A 705 60.59 13.72 0.00
CA GLU A 705 60.70 14.69 -1.10
C GLU A 705 61.32 16.03 -0.64
N LYS A 706 61.02 16.48 0.58
CA LYS A 706 61.70 17.63 1.20
C LYS A 706 63.17 17.35 1.47
N CYS A 707 63.50 16.16 2.00
CA CYS A 707 64.89 15.74 2.22
C CYS A 707 65.68 15.73 0.92
N ILE A 708 65.14 15.12 -0.14
CA ILE A 708 65.75 15.11 -1.49
C ILE A 708 65.95 16.52 -2.02
N THR A 709 64.96 17.39 -1.90
CA THR A 709 65.06 18.78 -2.37
C THR A 709 66.21 19.52 -1.66
N SER A 710 66.34 19.36 -0.35
CA SER A 710 67.44 19.94 0.44
C SER A 710 68.80 19.37 0.05
N LEU A 711 68.91 18.04 -0.07
CA LEU A 711 70.15 17.33 -0.39
C LEU A 711 70.61 17.56 -1.84
N VAL A 712 69.69 17.74 -2.79
CA VAL A 712 70.01 18.15 -4.16
C VAL A 712 70.49 19.60 -4.23
N LEU A 713 69.99 20.49 -3.37
CA LEU A 713 70.50 21.86 -3.27
C LEU A 713 71.91 21.89 -2.67
N GLN A 714 72.16 21.11 -1.61
CA GLN A 714 73.49 20.90 -1.03
C GLN A 714 74.48 20.34 -2.07
N TYR A 715 74.14 19.23 -2.74
CA TYR A 715 74.97 18.64 -3.79
C TYR A 715 75.33 19.65 -4.90
N LYS A 716 74.37 20.48 -5.33
CA LYS A 716 74.61 21.53 -6.34
C LYS A 716 75.53 22.65 -5.83
N ALA A 717 75.44 23.02 -4.55
CA ALA A 717 76.34 23.99 -3.94
C ALA A 717 77.76 23.42 -3.83
N ASP A 718 77.91 22.21 -3.32
CA ASP A 718 79.21 21.55 -3.14
C ASP A 718 79.91 21.31 -4.49
N MET A 719 79.18 20.82 -5.51
CA MET A 719 79.66 20.69 -6.89
C MET A 719 80.03 22.04 -7.53
N SER A 720 79.46 23.16 -7.10
CA SER A 720 79.80 24.49 -7.67
C SER A 720 81.17 25.00 -7.21
N ASN A 721 81.76 24.39 -6.17
CA ASN A 721 83.13 24.66 -5.75
C ASN A 721 84.18 23.92 -6.60
N ILE A 722 83.77 22.97 -7.44
CA ILE A 722 84.66 22.30 -8.40
C ILE A 722 84.79 23.18 -9.64
N THR A 723 86.00 23.66 -9.92
CA THR A 723 86.31 24.42 -11.15
C THR A 723 86.32 23.48 -12.36
N PRO A 724 85.40 23.61 -13.34
CA PRO A 724 85.54 22.93 -14.61
C PRO A 724 86.73 23.54 -15.37
N PHE A 725 87.61 22.68 -15.88
CA PHE A 725 88.92 23.00 -16.47
C PHE A 725 89.93 23.59 -15.45
N PRO A 726 91.21 23.14 -15.43
CA PRO A 726 91.88 22.18 -16.32
C PRO A 726 91.73 20.71 -15.92
N ASP A 727 90.99 20.40 -14.86
CA ASP A 727 90.72 19.02 -14.42
C ASP A 727 90.05 18.21 -15.54
N ASN A 728 90.49 16.96 -15.72
CA ASN A 728 89.93 16.05 -16.70
C ASN A 728 88.58 15.47 -16.23
N ASP A 729 87.79 14.94 -17.17
CA ASP A 729 86.46 14.39 -16.88
C ASP A 729 86.48 13.23 -15.86
N GLU A 730 87.63 12.57 -15.70
CA GLU A 730 87.90 11.52 -14.71
C GLU A 730 88.03 12.08 -13.28
N THR A 731 88.94 13.03 -13.03
CA THR A 731 89.13 13.65 -11.70
C THR A 731 87.92 14.47 -11.24
N ILE A 732 87.16 15.07 -12.16
CA ILE A 732 85.86 15.67 -11.84
C ILE A 732 84.85 14.58 -11.41
N SER A 733 84.84 13.43 -12.08
CA SER A 733 83.96 12.31 -11.74
C SER A 733 84.30 11.68 -10.38
N GLU A 734 85.58 11.57 -10.01
CA GLU A 734 85.99 11.07 -8.69
C GLU A 734 85.49 11.99 -7.56
N LYS A 735 85.77 13.30 -7.65
CA LYS A 735 85.31 14.31 -6.68
C LYS A 735 83.78 14.31 -6.55
N ALA A 736 83.07 14.24 -7.68
CA ALA A 736 81.61 14.18 -7.70
C ALA A 736 81.05 12.90 -7.06
N GLN A 737 81.72 11.76 -7.24
CA GLN A 737 81.34 10.50 -6.57
C GLN A 737 81.57 10.54 -5.06
N GLU A 738 82.60 11.24 -4.57
CA GLU A 738 82.85 11.41 -3.14
C GLU A 738 81.76 12.26 -2.47
N ILE A 739 81.47 13.45 -3.02
CA ILE A 739 80.35 14.30 -2.55
C ILE A 739 79.02 13.53 -2.66
N GLY A 740 78.79 12.80 -3.77
CA GLY A 740 77.61 11.97 -3.96
C GLY A 740 77.43 10.87 -2.90
N LYS A 741 78.52 10.24 -2.44
CA LYS A 741 78.49 9.25 -1.33
C LYS A 741 78.03 9.89 -0.02
N HIS A 742 78.55 11.08 0.31
CA HIS A 742 78.14 11.82 1.51
C HIS A 742 76.64 12.16 1.47
N VAL A 743 76.17 12.78 0.38
CA VAL A 743 74.76 13.18 0.21
C VAL A 743 73.80 11.97 0.28
N LEU A 744 74.22 10.80 -0.22
CA LEU A 744 73.45 9.56 -0.11
C LEU A 744 73.48 8.96 1.32
N GLN A 745 74.58 9.08 2.05
CA GLN A 745 74.68 8.66 3.44
C GLN A 745 73.83 9.55 4.36
N ASP A 746 73.78 10.85 4.09
CA ASP A 746 72.91 11.80 4.79
C ASP A 746 71.43 11.45 4.56
N TYR A 747 71.01 11.16 3.31
CA TYR A 747 69.65 10.68 3.03
C TYR A 747 69.29 9.43 3.85
N ILE A 748 70.15 8.40 3.82
CA ILE A 748 69.93 7.15 4.57
C ILE A 748 69.77 7.42 6.07
N THR A 749 70.57 8.33 6.61
CA THR A 749 70.54 8.73 8.03
C THR A 749 69.26 9.52 8.36
N MET A 750 68.82 10.41 7.47
CA MET A 750 67.58 11.21 7.63
C MET A 750 66.29 10.39 7.48
N THR A 751 66.32 9.25 6.79
CA THR A 751 65.15 8.38 6.54
C THR A 751 65.23 6.99 7.19
N MET A 752 66.19 6.76 8.09
CA MET A 752 66.46 5.43 8.69
C MET A 752 65.21 4.80 9.32
N ASP A 753 64.40 5.59 10.03
CA ASP A 753 63.17 5.17 10.71
C ASP A 753 62.06 4.69 9.75
N TYR A 754 62.20 4.97 8.45
CA TYR A 754 61.23 4.64 7.40
C TYR A 754 61.74 3.58 6.40
N ALA A 755 62.93 3.03 6.63
CA ALA A 755 63.63 2.14 5.68
C ALA A 755 62.87 0.83 5.33
N SER A 756 61.81 0.49 6.06
CA SER A 756 60.90 -0.64 5.74
C SER A 756 59.92 -0.36 4.60
N LEU A 757 59.84 0.88 4.08
CA LEU A 757 58.86 1.28 3.07
C LEU A 757 59.51 1.36 1.67
N MET A 758 58.99 0.56 0.73
CA MET A 758 59.54 0.43 -0.63
C MET A 758 59.76 1.78 -1.34
N PHE A 759 58.81 2.71 -1.20
CA PHE A 759 58.89 4.02 -1.86
C PHE A 759 60.03 4.91 -1.33
N VAL A 760 60.55 4.67 -0.12
CA VAL A 760 61.71 5.42 0.44
C VAL A 760 63.00 5.05 -0.31
N GLU A 761 63.12 3.79 -0.73
CA GLU A 761 64.22 3.29 -1.58
C GLU A 761 64.02 3.66 -3.05
N GLU A 762 62.78 3.81 -3.53
CA GLU A 762 62.51 4.43 -4.85
C GLU A 762 62.90 5.91 -4.87
N LYS A 763 62.56 6.66 -3.82
CA LYS A 763 62.98 8.05 -3.62
C LYS A 763 64.50 8.18 -3.50
N ARG A 764 65.18 7.24 -2.85
CA ARG A 764 66.66 7.14 -2.88
C ARG A 764 67.20 6.98 -4.30
N LYS A 765 66.57 6.16 -5.15
CA LYS A 765 66.95 5.98 -6.57
C LYS A 765 66.66 7.24 -7.42
N GLU A 766 65.61 7.99 -7.08
CA GLU A 766 65.31 9.31 -7.67
C GLU A 766 66.43 10.33 -7.36
N LEU A 767 66.93 10.35 -6.12
CA LEU A 767 68.10 11.14 -5.71
C LEU A 767 69.38 10.72 -6.47
N ILE A 768 69.67 9.41 -6.55
CA ILE A 768 70.82 8.89 -7.31
C ILE A 768 70.77 9.31 -8.78
N ARG A 769 69.60 9.21 -9.43
CA ARG A 769 69.42 9.67 -10.82
C ARG A 769 69.66 11.18 -10.94
N THR A 770 69.09 11.97 -10.05
CA THR A 770 69.22 13.44 -10.06
C THR A 770 70.68 13.89 -9.89
N ILE A 771 71.46 13.18 -9.06
CA ILE A 771 72.90 13.37 -8.88
C ILE A 771 73.65 13.04 -10.18
N ALA A 772 73.36 11.90 -10.81
CA ALA A 772 74.00 11.45 -12.04
C ALA A 772 73.70 12.36 -13.25
N ASP A 773 72.45 12.79 -13.42
CA ASP A 773 72.03 13.71 -14.50
C ASP A 773 72.74 15.07 -14.37
N TYR A 774 72.91 15.58 -13.14
CA TYR A 774 73.63 16.83 -12.88
C TYR A 774 75.14 16.69 -13.14
N LEU A 775 75.75 15.56 -12.77
CA LEU A 775 77.14 15.25 -13.12
C LEU A 775 77.34 15.16 -14.64
N ALA A 776 76.49 14.44 -15.36
CA ALA A 776 76.55 14.33 -16.82
C ALA A 776 76.45 15.70 -17.52
N HIS A 777 75.63 16.60 -16.98
CA HIS A 777 75.55 18.00 -17.45
C HIS A 777 76.82 18.82 -17.16
N ILE A 778 77.49 18.62 -16.02
CA ILE A 778 78.77 19.26 -15.71
C ILE A 778 79.90 18.71 -16.60
N LEU A 779 80.00 17.38 -16.77
CA LEU A 779 81.00 16.76 -17.65
C LEU A 779 80.80 17.25 -19.10
N LYS A 780 79.57 17.26 -19.62
CA LYS A 780 79.27 17.80 -20.96
C LYS A 780 79.69 19.27 -21.13
N LYS A 781 79.63 20.09 -20.06
CA LYS A 781 80.18 21.45 -20.08
C LYS A 781 81.71 21.44 -20.08
N ASN A 782 82.36 20.59 -19.29
CA ASN A 782 83.81 20.46 -19.25
C ASN A 782 84.38 20.01 -20.61
N THR A 783 83.81 18.97 -21.22
CA THR A 783 84.20 18.50 -22.57
C THR A 783 84.01 19.59 -23.64
N ALA A 784 82.97 20.42 -23.54
CA ALA A 784 82.76 21.56 -24.45
C ALA A 784 83.78 22.70 -24.24
N LEU A 785 84.17 22.97 -22.99
CA LEU A 785 85.24 23.93 -22.66
C LEU A 785 86.62 23.41 -23.15
N MET A 786 86.92 22.13 -22.97
CA MET A 786 88.11 21.46 -23.51
C MET A 786 88.20 21.60 -25.04
N ALA A 787 87.08 21.41 -25.75
CA ALA A 787 87.05 21.57 -27.20
C ALA A 787 87.39 23.00 -27.64
N ALA A 788 86.65 23.99 -27.10
CA ALA A 788 86.78 25.40 -27.49
C ALA A 788 88.10 26.06 -27.08
N PHE A 789 88.67 25.71 -25.92
CA PHE A 789 89.88 26.35 -25.39
C PHE A 789 91.18 25.58 -25.67
N CYS A 790 91.11 24.31 -26.07
CA CYS A 790 92.31 23.52 -26.42
C CYS A 790 92.24 22.89 -27.82
N TYR A 791 91.17 22.15 -28.17
CA TYR A 791 91.18 21.34 -29.40
C TYR A 791 91.06 22.18 -30.68
N ASP A 792 90.04 23.02 -30.80
CA ASP A 792 89.81 23.83 -32.01
C ASP A 792 90.97 24.78 -32.33
N PRO A 793 91.59 25.49 -31.35
CA PRO A 793 92.75 26.34 -31.61
C PRO A 793 93.99 25.57 -32.09
N LEU A 794 94.23 24.35 -31.56
CA LEU A 794 95.30 23.48 -32.03
C LEU A 794 95.03 22.96 -33.45
N MET A 795 93.77 22.65 -33.78
CA MET A 795 93.36 22.27 -35.13
C MET A 795 93.48 23.41 -36.14
N ASP A 796 93.34 24.68 -35.74
CA ASP A 796 93.64 25.82 -36.61
C ASP A 796 95.15 26.08 -36.76
N ALA A 797 95.95 25.83 -35.72
CA ALA A 797 97.42 25.81 -35.85
C ALA A 797 97.89 24.70 -36.81
N TYR A 798 97.25 23.52 -36.80
CA TYR A 798 97.50 22.44 -37.76
C TYR A 798 97.27 22.89 -39.22
N LYS A 799 96.23 23.71 -39.45
CA LYS A 799 95.89 24.29 -40.76
C LYS A 799 96.88 25.39 -41.16
N GLU A 800 97.29 26.29 -40.26
CA GLU A 800 98.28 27.34 -40.57
C GLU A 800 99.62 26.74 -41.03
N LEU A 801 100.05 25.65 -40.39
CA LEU A 801 101.27 24.91 -40.73
C LEU A 801 101.16 24.08 -42.02
N GLN A 802 100.00 24.05 -42.68
CA GLN A 802 99.69 23.26 -43.88
C GLN A 802 100.00 21.75 -43.75
N MET A 803 99.90 21.17 -42.54
CA MET A 803 100.30 19.78 -42.29
C MET A 803 99.52 18.76 -43.15
N GLN A 804 98.28 19.08 -43.53
CA GLN A 804 97.44 18.29 -44.46
C GLN A 804 98.04 18.13 -45.88
N ASP A 805 98.96 19.00 -46.29
CA ASP A 805 99.71 18.86 -47.54
C ASP A 805 100.98 18.00 -47.37
N CYS A 806 101.47 17.78 -46.14
CA CYS A 806 102.59 16.89 -45.85
C CYS A 806 102.22 15.40 -45.88
N ASP A 807 100.93 15.06 -45.83
CA ASP A 807 100.41 13.70 -46.08
C ASP A 807 100.52 13.26 -47.56
N ARG A 808 100.95 14.14 -48.47
CA ARG A 808 100.94 13.91 -49.92
C ARG A 808 102.28 13.35 -50.44
N THR A 809 102.20 12.36 -51.32
CA THR A 809 103.38 11.62 -51.80
C THR A 809 104.37 12.46 -52.62
N PHE A 810 105.66 12.14 -52.47
CA PHE A 810 106.82 12.89 -53.00
C PHE A 810 106.70 13.30 -54.49
N HIS A 811 106.09 12.46 -55.33
CA HIS A 811 105.89 12.74 -56.75
C HIS A 811 104.96 13.95 -56.98
N ASN A 812 103.84 14.03 -56.25
CA ASN A 812 102.85 15.09 -56.41
C ASN A 812 103.35 16.45 -55.86
N MET A 813 104.30 16.45 -54.92
CA MET A 813 104.97 17.66 -54.43
C MET A 813 105.84 18.34 -55.51
N TRP A 814 106.50 17.55 -56.36
CA TRP A 814 107.28 18.09 -57.49
C TRP A 814 106.38 18.64 -58.61
N VAL A 815 105.29 17.95 -58.93
CA VAL A 815 104.37 18.35 -60.02
C VAL A 815 103.57 19.61 -59.67
N SER A 816 103.19 19.81 -58.40
CA SER A 816 102.33 20.92 -57.96
C SER A 816 103.04 22.27 -57.80
N GLY A 817 104.38 22.34 -57.93
CA GLY A 817 105.15 23.59 -57.76
C GLY A 817 105.24 24.13 -56.32
N ASN A 818 104.36 23.68 -55.43
CA ASN A 818 104.29 24.05 -54.00
C ASN A 818 105.58 23.75 -53.20
N PHE A 819 106.50 22.97 -53.77
CA PHE A 819 107.87 22.73 -53.31
C PHE A 819 108.62 24.01 -52.86
N TRP A 820 108.34 25.16 -53.48
CA TRP A 820 108.97 26.46 -53.17
C TRP A 820 108.07 27.42 -52.36
N SER A 821 106.95 26.95 -51.80
CA SER A 821 106.04 27.78 -50.99
C SER A 821 106.68 28.19 -49.66
N HIS A 822 106.67 29.50 -49.37
CA HIS A 822 107.17 30.06 -48.11
C HIS A 822 106.35 29.67 -46.86
N ARG A 823 105.23 28.97 -47.03
CA ARG A 823 104.34 28.48 -45.95
C ARG A 823 104.34 26.96 -45.80
N CYS A 824 104.82 26.21 -46.80
CA CYS A 824 104.95 24.77 -46.72
C CYS A 824 106.26 24.41 -46.02
N LEU A 825 106.21 23.47 -45.06
CA LEU A 825 107.31 23.20 -44.14
C LEU A 825 108.38 22.23 -44.70
N TRP A 826 108.66 22.33 -46.00
CA TRP A 826 109.78 21.65 -46.65
C TRP A 826 111.10 22.46 -46.53
N PRO A 827 112.28 21.83 -46.67
CA PRO A 827 113.49 22.25 -45.99
C PRO A 827 114.28 23.34 -46.74
N GLY A 828 113.71 24.55 -46.79
CA GLY A 828 114.54 25.75 -46.79
C GLY A 828 115.33 25.85 -45.47
N PRO A 829 116.58 26.37 -45.47
CA PRO A 829 117.47 26.33 -44.31
C PRO A 829 116.98 27.12 -43.06
N ARG A 830 115.83 27.82 -43.14
CA ARG A 830 115.20 28.51 -42.01
C ARG A 830 114.46 27.60 -41.01
N TYR A 831 114.00 26.40 -41.41
CA TYR A 831 113.09 25.59 -40.57
C TYR A 831 113.60 24.20 -40.19
N MET A 832 114.65 23.70 -40.86
CA MET A 832 115.34 22.43 -40.56
C MET A 832 115.69 22.25 -39.07
N PHE A 833 116.16 23.31 -38.40
CA PHE A 833 116.55 23.29 -36.98
C PHE A 833 115.46 23.88 -36.05
N GLY A 834 114.20 23.92 -36.51
CA GLY A 834 113.15 24.70 -35.84
C GLY A 834 111.73 24.11 -35.84
N PHE A 835 111.50 22.87 -36.31
CA PHE A 835 110.16 22.27 -36.42
C PHE A 835 109.31 22.42 -35.15
N ARG A 836 109.79 21.92 -34.00
CA ARG A 836 109.07 22.01 -32.72
C ARG A 836 108.79 23.46 -32.31
N TYR A 837 109.72 24.39 -32.57
CA TYR A 837 109.56 25.81 -32.26
C TYR A 837 108.55 26.51 -33.18
N ALA A 838 108.49 26.14 -34.47
CA ALA A 838 107.50 26.64 -35.41
C ALA A 838 106.08 26.15 -35.04
N ALA A 839 105.94 24.85 -34.74
CA ALA A 839 104.69 24.27 -34.26
C ALA A 839 104.23 24.90 -32.93
N TYR A 840 105.13 25.02 -31.96
CA TYR A 840 104.88 25.68 -30.68
C TYR A 840 104.43 27.12 -30.86
N LYS A 841 105.08 27.88 -31.76
CA LYS A 841 104.71 29.26 -32.05
C LYS A 841 103.34 29.39 -32.73
N ALA A 842 102.97 28.48 -33.63
CA ALA A 842 101.65 28.46 -34.27
C ALA A 842 100.54 28.09 -33.26
N ALA A 843 100.74 27.02 -32.48
CA ALA A 843 99.82 26.62 -31.43
C ALA A 843 99.62 27.72 -30.38
N ARG A 844 100.71 28.31 -29.88
CA ARG A 844 100.65 29.43 -28.93
C ARG A 844 99.92 30.62 -29.53
N LYS A 845 100.20 31.00 -30.79
CA LYS A 845 99.45 32.05 -31.51
C LYS A 845 97.95 31.77 -31.56
N HIS A 846 97.53 30.55 -31.89
CA HIS A 846 96.10 30.23 -32.01
C HIS A 846 95.40 30.09 -30.65
N LEU A 847 96.06 29.54 -29.63
CA LEU A 847 95.53 29.53 -28.25
C LEU A 847 95.42 30.94 -27.66
N ASP A 848 96.41 31.80 -27.92
CA ASP A 848 96.39 33.21 -27.53
C ASP A 848 95.26 33.97 -28.28
N LEU A 849 95.03 33.66 -29.56
CA LEU A 849 93.92 34.21 -30.35
C LEU A 849 92.55 33.74 -29.83
N ALA A 850 92.37 32.46 -29.55
CA ALA A 850 91.10 31.93 -29.01
C ALA A 850 90.74 32.56 -27.66
N GLN A 851 91.74 32.79 -26.80
CA GLN A 851 91.55 33.56 -25.56
C GLN A 851 91.19 35.03 -25.83
N LEU A 852 91.76 35.66 -26.86
CA LEU A 852 91.44 37.03 -27.24
C LEU A 852 90.06 37.16 -27.90
N GLU A 853 89.58 36.16 -28.63
CA GLU A 853 88.26 36.14 -29.26
C GLU A 853 87.15 35.85 -28.25
N ALA A 854 87.38 34.92 -27.31
CA ALA A 854 86.51 34.71 -26.15
C ALA A 854 86.33 36.00 -25.31
N ASN A 855 87.39 36.84 -25.23
CA ASN A 855 87.34 38.15 -24.57
C ASN A 855 86.77 39.30 -25.45
N LYS A 856 86.49 39.08 -26.74
CA LYS A 856 86.01 40.11 -27.68
C LYS A 856 84.54 39.99 -28.10
N GLY A 857 83.91 38.83 -27.91
CA GLY A 857 82.45 38.72 -27.81
C GLY A 857 81.62 39.10 -29.04
N THR A 858 81.81 38.40 -30.17
CA THR A 858 80.87 38.45 -31.32
C THR A 858 80.00 37.19 -31.38
N LYS A 859 78.69 37.37 -31.60
CA LYS A 859 77.65 36.33 -31.48
C LYS A 859 77.77 35.22 -32.54
N PRO A 860 77.50 33.98 -32.14
CA PRO A 860 76.47 33.16 -32.79
C PRO A 860 75.22 33.02 -31.89
N SER A 861 74.10 32.61 -32.47
CA SER A 861 72.82 32.48 -31.76
C SER A 861 72.63 31.09 -31.12
N GLY A 862 72.73 31.00 -29.80
CA GLY A 862 72.44 29.78 -29.03
C GLY A 862 72.55 30.02 -27.52
N SER A 863 71.57 29.57 -26.75
CA SER A 863 71.41 29.98 -25.34
C SER A 863 72.25 29.18 -24.34
N THR A 864 73.46 29.65 -24.04
CA THR A 864 74.19 29.32 -22.79
C THR A 864 75.00 30.51 -22.30
N HIS A 865 74.37 31.40 -21.54
CA HIS A 865 75.07 32.48 -20.82
C HIS A 865 75.83 31.95 -19.57
N ASP A 866 76.65 32.82 -18.98
CA ASP A 866 77.21 32.79 -17.62
C ASP A 866 78.43 31.91 -17.28
N ILE A 867 78.98 31.08 -18.19
CA ILE A 867 80.31 30.44 -17.99
C ILE A 867 81.28 30.76 -19.13
N ALA A 868 81.37 32.05 -19.47
CA ALA A 868 82.46 32.64 -20.25
C ALA A 868 83.30 33.62 -19.42
N LYS A 869 83.33 33.45 -18.09
CA LYS A 869 84.27 34.16 -17.20
C LYS A 869 85.69 33.60 -17.33
N VAL A 870 86.31 33.90 -18.48
CA VAL A 870 87.76 34.08 -18.61
C VAL A 870 88.57 32.87 -18.13
N VAL A 871 88.38 31.71 -18.78
CA VAL A 871 89.25 30.54 -18.63
C VAL A 871 90.60 30.83 -19.31
N ILE A 872 91.47 31.55 -18.60
CA ILE A 872 92.86 31.73 -19.01
C ILE A 872 93.60 30.43 -18.67
N LEU A 873 94.04 29.68 -19.69
CA LEU A 873 95.06 28.65 -19.52
C LEU A 873 96.24 29.28 -18.78
N SER A 874 96.60 28.76 -17.61
CA SER A 874 97.83 29.20 -16.94
C SER A 874 99.02 29.00 -17.88
N PRO A 875 100.11 29.79 -17.79
CA PRO A 875 101.24 29.66 -18.71
C PRO A 875 101.78 28.22 -18.79
N SER A 876 101.90 27.52 -17.66
CA SER A 876 102.33 26.12 -17.61
C SER A 876 101.29 25.16 -18.19
N THR A 877 99.99 25.34 -17.90
CA THR A 877 98.93 24.52 -18.52
C THR A 877 98.93 24.67 -20.04
N ARG A 878 99.11 25.90 -20.54
CA ARG A 878 99.19 26.24 -21.96
C ARG A 878 100.39 25.56 -22.63
N ASP A 879 101.57 25.70 -22.03
CA ASP A 879 102.81 25.11 -22.56
C ASP A 879 102.75 23.58 -22.54
N ASN A 880 102.16 22.96 -21.50
CA ASN A 880 101.94 21.51 -21.44
C ASN A 880 100.98 21.02 -22.54
N VAL A 881 99.86 21.72 -22.78
CA VAL A 881 98.90 21.39 -23.85
C VAL A 881 99.55 21.49 -25.23
N ILE A 882 100.36 22.53 -25.46
CA ILE A 882 101.11 22.69 -26.72
C ILE A 882 102.16 21.58 -26.87
N GLN A 883 102.88 21.24 -25.80
CA GLN A 883 103.89 20.18 -25.84
C GLN A 883 103.26 18.82 -26.16
N ALA A 884 102.16 18.46 -25.50
CA ALA A 884 101.45 17.21 -25.75
C ALA A 884 101.01 17.09 -27.22
N TRP A 885 100.44 18.14 -27.80
CA TRP A 885 100.07 18.19 -29.23
C TRP A 885 101.28 18.00 -30.17
N ILE A 886 102.42 18.60 -29.85
CA ILE A 886 103.66 18.45 -30.64
C ILE A 886 104.24 17.04 -30.53
N GLU A 887 104.14 16.40 -29.37
CA GLU A 887 104.78 15.11 -29.09
C GLU A 887 103.90 13.89 -29.41
N HIS A 888 102.57 14.06 -29.48
CA HIS A 888 101.63 13.02 -29.91
C HIS A 888 101.18 13.19 -31.36
N ASP A 889 100.59 14.34 -31.72
CA ASP A 889 99.91 14.49 -33.02
C ASP A 889 100.86 14.89 -34.16
N LEU A 890 101.90 15.69 -33.88
CA LEU A 890 102.86 16.16 -34.90
C LEU A 890 104.14 15.32 -35.01
N ALA A 891 104.39 14.39 -34.08
CA ALA A 891 105.61 13.60 -34.05
C ALA A 891 105.87 12.74 -35.32
N PRO A 892 104.86 12.15 -36.01
CA PRO A 892 105.10 11.39 -37.24
C PRO A 892 105.70 12.26 -38.36
N TYR A 893 105.20 13.49 -38.51
CA TYR A 893 105.56 14.41 -39.60
C TYR A 893 107.00 14.94 -39.49
N ALA A 894 107.49 15.13 -38.26
CA ALA A 894 108.85 15.61 -38.02
C ALA A 894 109.93 14.72 -38.68
N ASN A 895 109.75 13.40 -38.61
CA ASN A 895 110.69 12.43 -39.19
C ASN A 895 110.68 12.46 -40.74
N VAL A 896 109.51 12.65 -41.35
CA VAL A 896 109.35 12.71 -42.81
C VAL A 896 110.11 13.91 -43.41
N VAL A 897 110.10 15.06 -42.73
CA VAL A 897 110.84 16.26 -43.18
C VAL A 897 112.36 16.03 -43.19
N VAL A 898 112.90 15.36 -42.17
CA VAL A 898 114.36 15.11 -42.04
C VAL A 898 114.87 14.13 -43.10
N ILE A 899 114.13 13.04 -43.37
CA ILE A 899 114.49 12.05 -44.39
C ILE A 899 114.53 12.71 -45.77
N ASN A 900 113.53 13.54 -46.09
CA ASN A 900 113.43 14.24 -47.36
C ASN A 900 114.58 15.23 -47.62
N PHE A 901 115.00 16.00 -46.60
CA PHE A 901 116.18 16.86 -46.74
C PHE A 901 117.46 16.04 -47.02
N SER A 902 117.60 14.90 -46.33
CA SER A 902 118.78 14.04 -46.44
C SER A 902 118.97 13.56 -47.88
N ILE A 903 117.89 13.11 -48.54
CA ILE A 903 117.88 12.73 -49.96
C ILE A 903 118.31 13.91 -50.85
N LEU A 904 117.73 15.10 -50.66
CA LEU A 904 118.06 16.28 -51.48
C LEU A 904 119.54 16.67 -51.34
N SER A 905 120.08 16.62 -50.12
CA SER A 905 121.49 16.92 -49.84
C SER A 905 122.45 15.94 -50.52
N ALA A 906 122.10 14.64 -50.53
CA ALA A 906 122.89 13.61 -51.21
C ALA A 906 122.94 13.84 -52.73
N CYS A 907 121.82 14.20 -53.36
CA CYS A 907 121.78 14.55 -54.78
C CYS A 907 122.72 15.71 -55.13
N ILE A 908 122.76 16.77 -54.29
CA ILE A 908 123.65 17.92 -54.50
C ILE A 908 125.12 17.49 -54.39
N VAL A 909 125.49 16.69 -53.40
CA VAL A 909 126.87 16.19 -53.23
C VAL A 909 127.33 15.34 -54.42
N VAL A 910 126.46 14.50 -54.97
CA VAL A 910 126.75 13.69 -56.18
C VAL A 910 127.01 14.60 -57.39
N ILE A 911 126.18 15.62 -57.62
CA ILE A 911 126.33 16.56 -58.75
C ILE A 911 127.65 17.34 -58.64
N VAL A 912 127.98 17.89 -57.46
CA VAL A 912 129.23 18.62 -57.24
C VAL A 912 130.45 17.71 -57.45
N SER A 913 130.38 16.47 -56.98
CA SER A 913 131.46 15.47 -57.17
C SER A 913 131.69 15.13 -58.64
N LEU A 914 130.60 15.01 -59.43
CA LEU A 914 130.67 14.73 -60.86
C LEU A 914 131.34 15.88 -61.64
N ILE A 915 130.98 17.12 -61.31
CA ILE A 915 131.58 18.34 -61.89
C ILE A 915 133.08 18.39 -61.58
N PHE A 916 133.47 18.10 -60.33
CA PHE A 916 134.87 18.11 -59.90
C PHE A 916 135.72 17.04 -60.62
N TRP A 917 135.14 15.86 -60.88
CA TRP A 917 135.79 14.79 -61.67
C TRP A 917 136.05 15.22 -63.12
N ILE A 918 135.06 15.83 -63.77
CA ILE A 918 135.18 16.34 -65.15
C ILE A 918 136.29 17.39 -65.24
N LEU A 919 136.28 18.38 -64.33
CA LEU A 919 137.29 19.46 -64.29
C LEU A 919 138.72 18.94 -64.07
N ARG A 920 138.89 17.87 -63.27
CA ARG A 920 140.21 17.27 -63.03
C ARG A 920 140.79 16.57 -64.26
N LYS A 921 139.94 16.00 -65.13
CA LYS A 921 140.38 15.22 -66.30
C LYS A 921 140.94 16.07 -67.44
N VAL A 922 140.46 17.31 -67.59
CA VAL A 922 140.86 18.25 -68.66
C VAL A 922 142.28 18.82 -68.46
N ARG A 923 142.82 18.80 -67.24
CA ARG A 923 144.01 19.58 -66.86
C ARG A 923 145.36 18.88 -67.03
N TYR A 924 145.41 17.61 -67.44
CA TYR A 924 146.60 16.75 -67.33
C TYR A 924 147.41 16.52 -68.63
N THR A 925 146.98 17.06 -69.78
CA THR A 925 147.53 16.72 -71.11
C THR A 925 148.54 17.73 -71.70
N PHE A 926 149.06 18.69 -70.92
CA PHE A 926 149.95 19.76 -71.42
C PHE A 926 151.28 19.90 -70.65
N ARG A 927 152.42 19.83 -71.38
CA ARG A 927 153.84 20.11 -70.99
C ARG A 927 154.54 19.06 -70.07
N ARG A 928 155.89 18.98 -70.01
CA ARG A 928 156.99 18.87 -71.03
C ARG A 928 158.37 18.62 -70.33
N HIS A 929 159.35 18.02 -71.03
CA HIS A 929 160.80 17.90 -70.68
C HIS A 929 161.54 19.27 -70.72
N PRO A 930 162.79 19.50 -70.17
CA PRO A 930 164.07 18.74 -70.34
C PRO A 930 165.04 18.74 -69.10
N LYS A 931 166.40 18.71 -69.22
CA LYS A 931 167.33 17.57 -69.51
C LYS A 931 168.82 17.97 -69.26
N VAL A 932 169.71 17.05 -68.84
CA VAL A 932 171.23 17.11 -68.80
C VAL A 932 171.89 18.04 -67.74
N LYS A 933 173.17 17.93 -67.32
CA LYS A 933 174.01 16.85 -66.67
C LYS A 933 175.48 17.35 -66.50
N ALA A 934 176.12 17.13 -65.33
CA ALA A 934 177.58 17.14 -65.07
C ALA A 934 177.86 16.72 -63.58
N GLU A 935 179.08 16.52 -63.09
CA GLU A 935 180.04 15.43 -63.39
C GLU A 935 181.06 15.26 -62.22
N ASP A 936 181.85 14.18 -62.23
CA ASP A 936 183.05 13.83 -61.42
C ASP A 936 183.02 13.55 -59.89
N GLY A 937 183.65 12.42 -59.52
CA GLY A 937 184.15 12.03 -58.18
C GLY A 937 183.16 11.28 -57.25
N ASN A 938 183.35 10.00 -56.87
CA ASN A 938 184.22 8.89 -57.32
C ASN A 938 183.41 7.58 -57.14
N VAL A 939 183.16 6.76 -58.16
CA VAL A 939 184.03 5.69 -58.73
C VAL A 939 184.10 4.43 -57.83
N TRP A 940 183.18 3.47 -58.00
CA TRP A 940 183.26 2.18 -58.77
C TRP A 940 184.07 1.08 -58.04
N PRO A 941 183.79 -0.25 -58.18
CA PRO A 941 182.74 -1.01 -58.91
C PRO A 941 181.85 -1.81 -57.87
N PRO A 942 181.37 -3.10 -57.97
CA PRO A 942 181.33 -4.10 -59.04
C PRO A 942 180.02 -4.96 -59.18
N SER A 943 180.18 -6.10 -59.87
CA SER A 943 179.35 -7.27 -60.26
C SER A 943 178.56 -8.13 -59.23
N TYR A 944 177.52 -8.83 -59.75
CA TYR A 944 177.06 -10.22 -59.45
C TYR A 944 176.49 -10.65 -58.05
N SER A 945 175.46 -11.52 -58.10
CA SER A 945 175.14 -12.64 -57.17
C SER A 945 174.35 -12.45 -55.84
N ASN A 946 173.24 -13.21 -55.71
CA ASN A 946 172.65 -13.89 -54.51
C ASN A 946 172.20 -13.18 -53.20
N TYR A 947 170.97 -13.54 -52.76
CA TYR A 947 170.44 -13.75 -51.37
C TYR A 947 170.24 -12.61 -50.32
N MET A 948 169.11 -12.73 -49.57
CA MET A 948 168.81 -12.30 -48.17
C MET A 948 168.77 -10.82 -47.67
N GLY A 949 167.60 -10.37 -47.18
CA GLY A 949 167.34 -10.12 -45.73
C GLY A 949 167.49 -8.71 -45.06
N GLN A 950 166.38 -8.17 -44.51
CA GLN A 950 166.26 -7.12 -43.44
C GLN A 950 166.87 -5.71 -43.75
N LYS A 951 166.62 -4.58 -43.04
CA LYS A 951 165.77 -4.17 -41.88
C LYS A 951 165.56 -2.64 -41.85
N ALA A 952 164.48 -2.14 -41.23
CA ALA A 952 164.36 -0.83 -40.54
C ALA A 952 164.61 0.49 -41.35
N GLU A 953 164.53 1.69 -40.76
CA GLU A 953 163.36 2.42 -40.18
C GLU A 953 163.82 3.82 -39.68
N TYR A 954 162.88 4.79 -39.59
CA TYR A 954 162.97 5.99 -38.72
C TYR A 954 164.13 6.99 -39.04
N TYR A 955 164.34 8.13 -38.38
CA TYR A 955 163.74 8.84 -37.22
C TYR A 955 163.41 10.30 -37.63
N SER A 956 162.57 11.11 -36.96
CA SER A 956 161.45 10.99 -35.99
C SER A 956 160.90 12.43 -35.78
N SER A 957 160.00 12.85 -34.89
CA SER A 957 159.15 12.31 -33.80
C SER A 957 157.95 13.28 -33.64
N ASN A 958 156.90 13.14 -32.83
CA ASN A 958 156.40 12.14 -31.86
C ASN A 958 154.86 12.06 -32.09
N LEU A 959 154.11 10.95 -31.99
CA LEU A 959 154.22 9.68 -31.24
C LEU A 959 153.84 9.84 -29.73
N TYR A 960 153.13 8.84 -29.19
CA TYR A 960 152.47 8.79 -27.87
C TYR A 960 151.22 9.70 -27.76
N ARG A 961 150.13 9.40 -27.03
CA ARG A 961 149.63 8.19 -26.32
C ARG A 961 148.12 8.40 -26.04
N ARG A 962 147.24 7.41 -25.79
CA ARG A 962 147.35 5.93 -25.73
C ARG A 962 145.94 5.32 -25.96
N HIS A 963 145.88 4.20 -26.68
CA HIS A 963 144.71 3.31 -26.88
C HIS A 963 143.54 3.92 -27.66
#